data_AF-A0A177Q490-F1
#
_entry.id   AF-A0A177Q490-F1
#
_cell.length_a   1.000
_cell.length_b   1.000
_cell.length_c   1.000
_cell.angle_alpha   90.00
_cell.angle_beta   90.00
_cell.angle_gamma   90.00
#
_symmetry.space_group_name_H-M   'P 1'
#
loop_
_entity.id
_entity.type
_entity.pdbx_description
1 polymer ?
#
loop_
_entity_poly.entity_id
_entity_poly.type
_entity_poly.pdbx_seq_one_letter_code
_entity_poly.pdbx_strand_id
1 'polypeptide(L)'
;MADPIRINNFFSSFDTESVINQLTAARQTAITRLDIQASAASAKKTTLSTLQARFSSLLGKLGSLTSTTSVSTKSALVTGSGVSAAATPASAIGSFTVGVTKLATGTSVLGSAVTAPINATAPLELSNFGTVPTNGTFTVGTATGGFATIKVGSTALNATDLLGAGNFTTAVTAGTITLATATGGTDTFTVDPATQSMQDMVDAINGSAIGVTASITNDANGHPNILTLTSTQGAITIGDSADTSNFLTATNLVGAGGTGTVASTAAFTRQMSLNDVIGEINASGVGVTASAVNDANGRANILSLTSSQGALSLGNVNDTSNFLRATNLLASPGGTTRTSTLGMARINQNAKLSDTPFFGGAPASGPQSFTINGTSISYDAAVDSLADVINRINSSTAGVTARYDPVGDTVKLTQAKTGSLSVTLADTGGGDLLARLGLAGATETLGQNAEYSIDGGPAQFSATNTLSGPGGVTLTLTALTTPGTPATVTVNRDTSAALSAINGFISDFNSTMTAIDAATKADKAKPGSLSGDATLRQLKASMRAIVTSPGVGITGNLKSLGDLGLSFGAVGSAPGSTNTLQLNEATFLDKLNNDPSSVQNVLSTFVLTPALDLGGTGSVASMTGTYAGAQAGSYLITDDGTGLLTATFTPINGGPPSTTQATVTAGSTTTSLIPGMTLTIGGTLQAGTHKVTVSATGESSLNRLKALVDSQGGVGGILQKRQDTYSKVISDLNDRMDSAQKRIDVEMAQWRKKFAAMEQANAKYQSIASGLTALQAQISNTKSN
;
A
#
# COMPACT_ATOMS: atom_id res chain seq x y z
N MET A 1 -39.75 -63.39 -62.12
CA MET A 1 -39.95 -62.08 -62.76
C MET A 1 -40.02 -61.07 -61.62
N ALA A 2 -38.88 -60.48 -61.29
CA ALA A 2 -38.81 -59.44 -60.29
C ALA A 2 -39.25 -58.15 -60.97
N ASP A 3 -40.37 -57.57 -60.53
CA ASP A 3 -40.71 -56.19 -60.89
C ASP A 3 -39.51 -55.31 -60.50
N PRO A 4 -38.87 -54.62 -61.44
CA PRO A 4 -37.80 -53.71 -61.11
C PRO A 4 -38.43 -52.58 -60.28
N ILE A 5 -38.00 -52.48 -59.02
CA ILE A 5 -38.31 -51.35 -58.14
C ILE A 5 -37.97 -50.08 -58.93
N ARG A 6 -38.99 -49.35 -59.38
CA ARG A 6 -38.83 -48.06 -60.05
C ARG A 6 -38.43 -47.03 -58.99
N ILE A 7 -37.12 -46.88 -58.77
CA ILE A 7 -36.51 -45.82 -57.95
C ILE A 7 -36.59 -44.50 -58.74
N ASN A 8 -37.79 -44.03 -59.08
CA ASN A 8 -37.97 -42.79 -59.84
C ASN A 8 -38.32 -41.58 -58.98
N ASN A 9 -38.24 -41.69 -57.65
CA ASN A 9 -38.58 -40.59 -56.73
C ASN A 9 -37.84 -40.62 -55.37
N PHE A 10 -36.81 -41.44 -55.18
CA PHE A 10 -36.09 -41.53 -53.89
C PHE A 10 -35.10 -40.37 -53.67
N PHE A 11 -34.58 -39.79 -54.76
CA PHE A 11 -33.52 -38.77 -54.70
C PHE A 11 -34.04 -37.32 -54.71
N SER A 12 -35.33 -37.07 -54.98
CA SER A 12 -35.88 -35.71 -54.97
C SER A 12 -36.23 -35.21 -53.56
N SER A 13 -36.29 -36.10 -52.57
CA SER A 13 -36.59 -35.77 -51.16
C SER A 13 -35.49 -36.21 -50.17
N PHE A 14 -34.32 -36.65 -50.66
CA PHE A 14 -33.23 -37.13 -49.79
C PHE A 14 -32.42 -35.95 -49.23
N ASP A 15 -32.64 -35.63 -47.96
CA ASP A 15 -31.89 -34.58 -47.23
C ASP A 15 -30.56 -35.15 -46.71
N THR A 16 -29.50 -34.89 -47.48
CA THR A 16 -28.13 -35.33 -47.20
C THR A 16 -27.58 -34.76 -45.89
N GLU A 17 -27.92 -33.51 -45.56
CA GLU A 17 -27.51 -32.86 -44.31
C GLU A 17 -28.23 -33.44 -43.09
N SER A 18 -29.51 -33.81 -43.20
CA SER A 18 -30.23 -34.51 -42.12
C SER A 18 -29.57 -35.85 -41.76
N VAL A 19 -29.14 -36.63 -42.76
CA VAL A 19 -28.44 -37.91 -42.53
C VAL A 19 -27.06 -37.69 -41.91
N ILE A 20 -26.30 -36.70 -42.37
CA ILE A 20 -25.00 -36.33 -41.77
C ILE A 20 -25.19 -35.90 -40.31
N ASN A 21 -26.23 -35.12 -40.01
CA ASN A 21 -26.54 -34.69 -38.65
C ASN A 21 -26.94 -35.85 -37.73
N GLN A 22 -27.76 -36.79 -38.21
CA GLN A 22 -28.11 -38.00 -37.44
C GLN A 22 -26.89 -38.89 -37.19
N LEU A 23 -26.02 -39.05 -38.18
CA LEU A 23 -24.78 -39.82 -38.04
C LEU A 23 -23.81 -39.14 -37.07
N THR A 24 -23.68 -37.82 -37.14
CA THR A 24 -22.89 -37.02 -36.20
C THR A 24 -23.42 -37.19 -34.78
N ALA A 25 -24.73 -37.10 -34.57
CA ALA A 25 -25.36 -37.28 -33.25
C ALA A 25 -25.14 -38.69 -32.68
N ALA A 26 -25.25 -39.73 -33.51
CA ALA A 26 -24.96 -41.10 -33.10
C ALA A 26 -23.49 -41.29 -32.69
N ARG A 27 -22.56 -40.65 -33.42
CA ARG A 27 -21.13 -40.68 -33.08
C ARG A 27 -20.80 -39.86 -31.82
N GLN A 28 -21.48 -38.73 -31.60
CA GLN A 28 -21.29 -37.87 -30.43
C GLN A 28 -21.63 -38.58 -29.11
N THR A 29 -22.49 -39.61 -29.15
CA THR A 29 -22.84 -40.42 -27.97
C THR A 29 -21.62 -41.07 -27.30
N ALA A 30 -20.54 -41.35 -28.05
CA ALA A 30 -19.29 -41.85 -27.49
C ALA A 30 -18.54 -40.77 -26.69
N ILE A 31 -18.54 -39.52 -27.18
CA ILE A 31 -17.96 -38.36 -26.50
C ILE A 31 -18.79 -38.04 -25.24
N THR A 32 -20.12 -38.03 -25.33
CA THR A 32 -21.00 -37.83 -24.17
C THR A 32 -20.71 -38.83 -23.05
N ARG A 33 -20.41 -40.10 -23.38
CA ARG A 33 -20.02 -41.10 -22.36
C ARG A 33 -18.69 -40.78 -21.70
N LEU A 34 -17.70 -40.31 -22.45
CA LEU A 34 -16.40 -39.90 -21.91
C LEU A 34 -16.54 -38.63 -21.05
N ASP A 35 -17.38 -37.69 -21.48
CA ASP A 35 -17.69 -36.46 -20.74
C ASP A 35 -18.37 -36.76 -19.40
N ILE A 36 -19.33 -37.69 -19.37
CA ILE A 36 -19.95 -38.18 -18.13
C ILE A 36 -18.90 -38.79 -17.19
N GLN A 37 -17.94 -39.55 -17.73
CA GLN A 37 -16.84 -40.12 -16.93
C GLN A 37 -15.89 -39.05 -16.40
N ALA A 38 -15.54 -38.05 -17.22
CA ALA A 38 -14.68 -36.94 -16.84
C ALA A 38 -15.35 -36.09 -15.75
N SER A 39 -16.64 -35.81 -15.90
CA SER A 39 -17.48 -35.13 -14.91
C SER A 39 -17.54 -35.90 -13.59
N ALA A 40 -17.71 -37.22 -13.63
CA ALA A 40 -17.69 -38.06 -12.44
C ALA A 40 -16.32 -38.08 -11.74
N ALA A 41 -15.22 -38.13 -12.49
CA ALA A 41 -13.85 -38.04 -11.95
C ALA A 41 -13.57 -36.65 -11.35
N SER A 42 -14.06 -35.60 -11.99
CA SER A 42 -13.99 -34.22 -11.49
C SER A 42 -14.73 -34.04 -10.17
N ALA A 43 -15.97 -34.55 -10.05
CA ALA A 43 -16.73 -34.52 -8.81
C ALA A 43 -16.00 -35.22 -7.64
N LYS A 44 -15.33 -36.36 -7.91
CA LYS A 44 -14.50 -37.07 -6.93
C LYS A 44 -13.29 -36.24 -6.50
N LYS A 45 -12.57 -35.64 -7.46
CA LYS A 45 -11.43 -34.75 -7.18
C LYS A 45 -11.85 -33.56 -6.32
N THR A 46 -12.94 -32.88 -6.66
CA THR A 46 -13.48 -31.73 -5.90
C THR A 46 -13.87 -32.12 -4.48
N THR A 47 -14.49 -33.31 -4.31
CA THR A 47 -14.84 -33.83 -2.98
C THR A 47 -13.59 -34.09 -2.13
N LEU A 48 -12.55 -34.69 -2.72
CA LEU A 48 -11.28 -34.94 -2.04
C LEU A 48 -10.55 -33.64 -1.68
N SER A 49 -10.57 -32.64 -2.57
CA SER A 49 -10.01 -31.31 -2.30
C SER A 49 -10.73 -30.63 -1.13
N THR A 50 -12.07 -30.71 -1.09
CA THR A 50 -12.88 -30.20 0.03
C THR A 50 -12.55 -30.91 1.34
N LEU A 51 -12.38 -32.24 1.30
CA LEU A 51 -11.94 -32.99 2.47
C LEU A 51 -10.54 -32.56 2.90
N GLN A 52 -9.58 -32.45 1.99
CA GLN A 52 -8.22 -31.98 2.30
C GLN A 52 -8.22 -30.62 3.00
N ALA A 53 -9.00 -29.64 2.51
CA ALA A 53 -9.12 -28.33 3.14
C ALA A 53 -9.62 -28.42 4.60
N ARG A 54 -10.58 -29.32 4.87
CA ARG A 54 -11.09 -29.57 6.23
C ARG A 54 -10.05 -30.23 7.13
N PHE A 55 -9.30 -31.21 6.61
CA PHE A 55 -8.18 -31.81 7.33
C PHE A 55 -7.09 -30.77 7.63
N SER A 56 -6.78 -29.86 6.71
CA SER A 56 -5.83 -28.76 6.95
C SER A 56 -6.31 -27.78 8.02
N SER A 57 -7.61 -27.43 8.03
CA SER A 57 -8.19 -26.61 9.10
C SER A 57 -8.08 -27.30 10.46
N LEU A 58 -8.49 -28.57 10.52
CA LEU A 58 -8.39 -29.40 11.72
C LEU A 58 -6.93 -29.54 12.20
N LEU A 59 -5.98 -29.69 11.27
CA LEU A 59 -4.55 -29.74 11.56
C LEU A 59 -4.07 -28.44 12.21
N GLY A 60 -4.54 -27.28 11.75
CA GLY A 60 -4.25 -25.98 12.37
C GLY A 60 -4.78 -25.86 13.81
N LYS A 61 -6.01 -26.33 14.06
CA LYS A 61 -6.59 -26.37 15.41
C LYS A 61 -5.84 -27.33 16.33
N LEU A 62 -5.48 -28.52 15.82
CA LEU A 62 -4.68 -29.49 16.55
C LEU A 62 -3.28 -28.94 16.86
N GLY A 63 -2.63 -28.26 15.91
CA GLY A 63 -1.34 -27.60 16.15
C GLY A 63 -1.42 -26.53 17.24
N SER A 64 -2.51 -25.76 17.28
CA SER A 64 -2.73 -24.74 18.32
C SER A 64 -2.95 -25.37 19.69
N LEU A 65 -3.76 -26.43 19.78
CA LEU A 65 -4.05 -27.12 21.04
C LEU A 65 -2.90 -27.97 21.58
N THR A 66 -2.08 -28.51 20.70
CA THR A 66 -0.89 -29.30 21.06
C THR A 66 0.32 -28.42 21.38
N SER A 67 0.21 -27.09 21.27
CA SER A 67 1.20 -26.16 21.81
C SER A 67 1.29 -26.31 23.33
N THR A 68 2.49 -26.21 23.89
CA THR A 68 2.77 -26.34 25.33
C THR A 68 2.16 -25.23 26.19
N THR A 69 1.61 -24.19 25.58
CA THR A 69 0.96 -23.07 26.28
C THR A 69 -0.53 -22.94 25.98
N SER A 70 -1.12 -23.88 25.25
CA SER A 70 -2.49 -23.78 24.68
C SER A 70 -3.61 -23.49 25.68
N VAL A 71 -3.45 -23.88 26.95
CA VAL A 71 -4.43 -23.60 28.03
C VAL A 71 -3.85 -22.80 29.20
N SER A 72 -2.60 -22.35 29.06
CA SER A 72 -1.89 -21.57 30.08
C SER A 72 -1.96 -20.06 29.87
N THR A 73 -2.75 -19.62 28.88
CA THR A 73 -2.94 -18.21 28.55
C THR A 73 -3.50 -17.43 29.72
N LYS A 74 -3.03 -16.19 29.87
CA LYS A 74 -3.45 -15.25 30.90
C LYS A 74 -3.90 -13.97 30.25
N SER A 75 -4.89 -13.32 30.85
CA SER A 75 -5.40 -12.03 30.45
C SER A 75 -5.03 -10.97 31.49
N ALA A 76 -4.82 -9.74 31.05
CA ALA A 76 -4.68 -8.58 31.93
C ALA A 76 -5.91 -7.69 31.73
N LEU A 77 -6.78 -7.65 32.72
CA LEU A 77 -7.94 -6.75 32.76
C LEU A 77 -7.52 -5.44 33.42
N VAL A 78 -7.76 -4.32 32.75
CA VAL A 78 -7.52 -2.99 33.33
C VAL A 78 -8.86 -2.34 33.64
N THR A 79 -8.97 -1.79 34.85
CA THR A 79 -10.09 -0.92 35.27
C THR A 79 -9.55 0.46 35.61
N GLY A 80 -10.24 1.52 35.18
CA GLY A 80 -9.73 2.89 35.19
C GLY A 80 -9.24 3.35 33.81
N SER A 81 -8.50 4.46 33.76
CA SER A 81 -7.99 5.08 32.53
C SER A 81 -6.47 5.28 32.59
N GLY A 82 -5.85 5.59 31.45
CA GLY A 82 -4.45 5.98 31.36
C GLY A 82 -3.43 4.85 31.25
N VAL A 83 -3.85 3.60 31.38
CA VAL A 83 -2.98 2.42 31.24
C VAL A 83 -3.69 1.34 30.43
N SER A 84 -2.94 0.63 29.58
CA SER A 84 -3.31 -0.69 29.07
C SER A 84 -2.26 -1.72 29.49
N ALA A 85 -2.66 -2.98 29.56
CA ALA A 85 -1.80 -4.06 30.04
C ALA A 85 -1.96 -5.31 29.17
N ALA A 86 -0.87 -6.04 28.98
CA ALA A 86 -0.85 -7.33 28.31
C ALA A 86 -0.11 -8.36 29.17
N ALA A 87 -0.76 -9.50 29.39
CA ALA A 87 -0.17 -10.63 30.09
C ALA A 87 0.30 -11.70 29.08
N THR A 88 1.32 -12.45 29.49
CA THR A 88 1.81 -13.64 28.79
C THR A 88 1.53 -14.87 29.66
N PRO A 89 1.65 -16.11 29.15
CA PRO A 89 1.56 -17.31 29.98
C PRO A 89 2.55 -17.33 31.15
N ALA A 90 3.71 -16.68 30.99
CA ALA A 90 4.71 -16.54 32.04
C ALA A 90 4.35 -15.47 33.10
N SER A 91 3.42 -14.56 32.79
CA SER A 91 3.09 -13.46 33.72
C SER A 91 2.47 -13.99 35.00
N ALA A 92 2.82 -13.44 36.16
CA ALA A 92 2.25 -13.86 37.44
C ALA A 92 0.76 -13.46 37.53
N ILE A 93 -0.07 -14.34 38.08
CA ILE A 93 -1.46 -14.01 38.42
C ILE A 93 -1.45 -13.11 39.66
N GLY A 94 -2.26 -12.06 39.65
CA GLY A 94 -2.31 -11.09 40.73
C GLY A 94 -2.98 -9.79 40.32
N SER A 95 -3.05 -8.83 41.23
CA SER A 95 -3.56 -7.49 40.95
C SER A 95 -2.62 -6.44 41.54
N PHE A 96 -2.49 -5.31 40.84
CA PHE A 96 -1.73 -4.15 41.28
C PHE A 96 -2.35 -2.89 40.67
N THR A 97 -2.04 -1.74 41.26
CA THR A 97 -2.48 -0.43 40.78
C THR A 97 -1.35 0.35 40.14
N VAL A 98 -1.66 1.16 39.15
CA VAL A 98 -0.72 1.99 38.40
C VAL A 98 -1.23 3.43 38.39
N GLY A 99 -0.47 4.34 39.00
CA GLY A 99 -0.70 5.78 38.89
C GLY A 99 0.25 6.40 37.87
N VAL A 100 -0.26 7.22 36.94
CA VAL A 100 0.53 7.90 35.91
C VAL A 100 0.41 9.41 36.10
N THR A 101 1.53 10.09 36.34
CA THR A 101 1.58 11.54 36.57
C THR A 101 2.20 12.29 35.40
N LYS A 102 3.07 11.65 34.61
CA LYS A 102 3.61 12.20 33.36
C LYS A 102 3.77 11.11 32.30
N LEU A 103 3.56 11.47 31.04
CA LEU A 103 3.90 10.62 29.90
C LEU A 103 5.27 10.97 29.36
N ALA A 104 5.96 9.97 28.82
CA ALA A 104 7.18 10.20 28.08
C ALA A 104 6.84 10.90 26.76
N THR A 105 7.61 11.94 26.41
CA THR A 105 7.45 12.71 25.16
C THR A 105 8.77 12.73 24.40
N GLY A 106 8.70 12.90 23.07
CA GLY A 106 9.89 13.09 22.24
C GLY A 106 10.38 14.53 22.26
N THR A 107 11.69 14.71 22.14
CA THR A 107 12.31 16.03 21.92
C THR A 107 11.80 16.65 20.62
N SER A 108 11.52 17.95 20.65
CA SER A 108 11.13 18.67 19.44
C SER A 108 12.06 19.84 19.14
N VAL A 109 12.32 20.05 17.86
CA VAL A 109 13.08 21.19 17.33
C VAL A 109 12.14 21.98 16.43
N LEU A 110 11.98 23.26 16.71
CA LEU A 110 11.15 24.16 15.94
C LEU A 110 12.04 25.13 15.17
N GLY A 111 11.87 25.19 13.85
CA GLY A 111 12.55 26.16 13.01
C GLY A 111 12.00 27.57 13.15
N SER A 112 12.60 28.53 12.46
CA SER A 112 12.09 29.90 12.31
C SER A 112 11.14 30.03 11.11
N ALA A 113 10.60 31.23 10.92
CA ALA A 113 9.83 31.56 9.72
C ALA A 113 10.64 31.22 8.45
N VAL A 114 10.05 30.42 7.56
CA VAL A 114 10.77 29.87 6.39
C VAL A 114 10.61 30.73 5.14
N THR A 115 9.52 31.48 4.99
CA THR A 115 9.25 32.28 3.79
C THR A 115 9.88 33.68 3.90
N ALA A 116 10.30 34.26 2.78
CA ALA A 116 10.60 35.68 2.68
C ALA A 116 9.35 36.54 2.99
N PRO A 117 9.51 37.77 3.52
CA PRO A 117 8.39 38.70 3.68
C PRO A 117 7.74 39.04 2.33
N ILE A 118 6.53 39.60 2.37
CA ILE A 118 5.93 40.18 1.17
C ILE A 118 6.79 41.35 0.69
N ASN A 119 7.13 41.34 -0.60
CA ASN A 119 7.73 42.50 -1.26
C ASN A 119 6.60 43.42 -1.74
N ALA A 120 6.16 44.36 -0.90
CA ALA A 120 4.97 45.15 -1.17
C ALA A 120 5.10 46.15 -2.33
N THR A 121 6.32 46.39 -2.82
CA THR A 121 6.61 47.28 -3.96
C THR A 121 6.77 46.54 -5.29
N ALA A 122 7.03 45.24 -5.27
CA ALA A 122 7.12 44.44 -6.49
C ALA A 122 5.74 44.20 -7.10
N PRO A 123 5.66 43.78 -8.37
CA PRO A 123 4.40 43.30 -8.94
C PRO A 123 3.80 42.17 -8.09
N LEU A 124 2.47 42.09 -7.98
CA LEU A 124 1.80 41.09 -7.12
C LEU A 124 2.24 39.64 -7.41
N GLU A 125 2.58 39.32 -8.65
CA GLU A 125 3.10 38.01 -9.06
C GLU A 125 4.52 37.70 -8.60
N LEU A 126 5.31 38.74 -8.30
CA LEU A 126 6.68 38.64 -7.77
C LEU A 126 6.76 39.03 -6.29
N SER A 127 5.63 39.30 -5.64
CA SER A 127 5.54 39.83 -4.27
C SER A 127 5.58 38.75 -3.17
N ASN A 128 6.04 37.53 -3.48
CA ASN A 128 6.13 36.39 -2.55
C ASN A 128 4.80 35.89 -1.97
N PHE A 129 3.65 36.19 -2.58
CA PHE A 129 2.39 35.66 -2.10
C PHE A 129 2.37 34.13 -2.20
N GLY A 130 1.93 33.45 -1.13
CA GLY A 130 1.71 31.99 -1.17
C GLY A 130 0.54 31.59 -2.07
N THR A 131 -0.32 32.55 -2.44
CA THR A 131 -1.28 32.41 -3.52
C THR A 131 -1.29 33.71 -4.30
N VAL A 132 -0.78 33.69 -5.52
CA VAL A 132 -0.66 34.89 -6.35
C VAL A 132 -2.04 35.52 -6.57
N PRO A 133 -2.21 36.82 -6.27
CA PRO A 133 -3.42 37.55 -6.60
C PRO A 133 -3.68 37.59 -8.11
N THR A 134 -4.91 37.34 -8.54
CA THR A 134 -5.32 37.38 -9.95
C THR A 134 -5.84 38.76 -10.31
N ASN A 135 -5.63 39.13 -11.56
CA ASN A 135 -6.21 40.34 -12.14
C ASN A 135 -7.75 40.29 -12.06
N GLY A 136 -8.37 41.45 -11.88
CA GLY A 136 -9.82 41.60 -11.75
C GLY A 136 -10.20 42.70 -10.79
N THR A 137 -11.32 42.53 -10.12
CA THR A 137 -11.82 43.45 -9.09
C THR A 137 -12.28 42.69 -7.85
N PHE A 138 -12.25 43.36 -6.71
CA PHE A 138 -12.91 42.89 -5.50
C PHE A 138 -13.62 44.05 -4.79
N THR A 139 -14.59 43.73 -3.93
CA THR A 139 -15.41 44.77 -3.29
C THR A 139 -15.06 44.94 -1.82
N VAL A 140 -14.97 46.19 -1.37
CA VAL A 140 -14.83 46.57 0.04
C VAL A 140 -15.96 47.52 0.39
N GLY A 141 -16.60 47.32 1.53
CA GLY A 141 -17.62 48.24 2.02
C GLY A 141 -17.59 48.39 3.53
N THR A 142 -18.35 49.38 4.00
CA THR A 142 -18.53 49.69 5.41
C THR A 142 -20.00 49.89 5.71
N ALA A 143 -20.41 49.73 6.97
CA ALA A 143 -21.81 49.79 7.35
C ALA A 143 -22.49 51.13 6.97
N THR A 144 -21.78 52.25 7.05
CA THR A 144 -22.32 53.59 6.74
C THR A 144 -21.63 54.31 5.58
N GLY A 145 -20.47 53.83 5.12
CA GLY A 145 -19.70 54.47 4.04
C GLY A 145 -19.94 53.88 2.63
N GLY A 146 -20.81 52.88 2.50
CA GLY A 146 -21.15 52.28 1.20
C GLY A 146 -20.16 51.21 0.73
N PHE A 147 -20.08 50.99 -0.58
CA PHE A 147 -19.23 49.98 -1.21
C PHE A 147 -18.35 50.60 -2.30
N ALA A 148 -17.11 50.11 -2.41
CA ALA A 148 -16.17 50.43 -3.46
C ALA A 148 -15.67 49.17 -4.14
N THR A 149 -15.56 49.23 -5.46
CA THR A 149 -14.93 48.20 -6.28
C THR A 149 -13.46 48.55 -6.45
N ILE A 150 -12.59 47.72 -5.92
CA ILE A 150 -11.13 47.88 -5.96
C ILE A 150 -10.58 47.06 -7.12
N LYS A 151 -9.71 47.68 -7.93
CA LYS A 151 -9.06 47.03 -9.06
C LYS A 151 -7.77 46.32 -8.62
N VAL A 152 -7.49 45.17 -9.22
CA VAL A 152 -6.24 44.41 -9.08
C VAL A 152 -5.77 44.04 -10.48
N GLY A 153 -4.50 44.33 -10.82
CA GLY A 153 -3.91 43.96 -12.10
C GLY A 153 -3.13 45.10 -12.74
N SER A 154 -3.38 45.41 -14.01
CA SER A 154 -2.65 46.48 -14.71
C SER A 154 -3.18 47.87 -14.38
N THR A 155 -2.27 48.80 -14.12
CA THR A 155 -2.55 50.22 -13.94
C THR A 155 -1.60 51.06 -14.80
N ALA A 156 -1.88 52.35 -14.91
CA ALA A 156 -1.06 53.26 -15.69
C ALA A 156 0.26 53.58 -14.98
N LEU A 157 1.32 53.83 -15.75
CA LEU A 157 2.64 54.18 -15.20
C LEU A 157 2.64 55.56 -14.54
N ASN A 158 3.66 55.85 -13.74
CA ASN A 158 4.01 57.22 -13.34
C ASN A 158 5.36 57.55 -13.97
N ALA A 159 5.48 58.71 -14.64
CA ALA A 159 6.66 59.04 -15.46
C ALA A 159 7.90 59.30 -14.63
N THR A 160 7.66 59.67 -13.37
CA THR A 160 8.69 60.03 -12.40
C THR A 160 9.20 58.84 -11.60
N ASP A 161 8.52 57.69 -11.68
CA ASP A 161 9.03 56.46 -11.06
C ASP A 161 10.25 55.97 -11.86
N LEU A 162 11.25 55.46 -11.14
CA LEU A 162 12.40 54.80 -11.75
C LEU A 162 11.92 53.65 -12.63
N LEU A 163 12.56 53.42 -13.78
CA LEU A 163 12.12 52.39 -14.74
C LEU A 163 12.06 50.99 -14.10
N GLY A 164 12.97 50.68 -13.16
CA GLY A 164 12.98 49.43 -12.40
C GLY A 164 11.95 49.34 -11.29
N ALA A 165 11.48 50.48 -10.76
CA ALA A 165 10.40 50.55 -9.76
C ALA A 165 9.01 50.72 -10.40
N GLY A 166 8.97 51.07 -11.69
CA GLY A 166 7.75 51.30 -12.45
C GLY A 166 6.98 50.02 -12.79
N ASN A 167 7.41 48.82 -12.38
CA ASN A 167 6.67 47.56 -12.53
C ASN A 167 6.09 47.30 -13.94
N PHE A 168 6.83 47.69 -14.99
CA PHE A 168 6.42 47.50 -16.38
C PHE A 168 5.97 46.05 -16.62
N THR A 169 4.95 45.87 -17.46
CA THR A 169 4.46 44.53 -17.85
C THR A 169 5.59 43.64 -18.38
N THR A 170 6.59 44.24 -19.04
CA THR A 170 7.90 43.63 -19.28
C THR A 170 8.95 44.48 -18.57
N ALA A 171 9.63 43.91 -17.57
CA ALA A 171 10.64 44.64 -16.80
C ALA A 171 11.75 45.18 -17.72
N VAL A 172 12.11 46.46 -17.54
CA VAL A 172 13.16 47.12 -18.33
C VAL A 172 14.54 46.60 -17.90
N THR A 173 15.39 46.24 -18.86
CA THR A 173 16.79 45.82 -18.64
C THR A 173 17.75 46.97 -18.88
N ALA A 174 18.84 47.01 -18.09
CA ALA A 174 19.93 47.92 -18.33
C ALA A 174 20.62 47.62 -19.67
N GLY A 175 21.21 48.64 -20.29
CA GLY A 175 21.94 48.50 -21.54
C GLY A 175 21.85 49.75 -22.40
N THR A 176 21.87 49.58 -23.70
CA THR A 176 21.75 50.67 -24.67
C THR A 176 20.62 50.43 -25.65
N ILE A 177 20.04 51.52 -26.14
CA ILE A 177 19.11 51.55 -27.26
C ILE A 177 19.62 52.51 -28.32
N THR A 178 19.25 52.28 -29.58
CA THR A 178 19.69 53.12 -30.69
C THR A 178 18.48 53.76 -31.38
N LEU A 179 18.60 55.05 -31.72
CA LEU A 179 17.63 55.75 -32.57
C LEU A 179 18.39 56.42 -33.72
N ALA A 180 17.80 56.42 -34.91
CA ALA A 180 18.36 57.12 -36.06
C ALA A 180 17.28 57.88 -36.82
N THR A 181 17.68 58.94 -37.53
CA THR A 181 16.82 59.67 -38.47
C THR A 181 17.43 59.70 -39.86
N ALA A 182 16.59 59.89 -40.89
CA ALA A 182 17.02 59.83 -42.29
C ALA A 182 18.18 60.80 -42.64
N THR A 183 18.22 62.00 -42.05
CA THR A 183 19.27 62.99 -42.29
C THR A 183 20.07 63.39 -41.05
N GLY A 184 19.62 63.02 -39.85
CA GLY A 184 20.26 63.41 -38.57
C GLY A 184 21.27 62.40 -38.02
N GLY A 185 21.45 61.26 -38.68
CA GLY A 185 22.39 60.22 -38.24
C GLY A 185 21.80 59.31 -37.17
N THR A 186 22.68 58.66 -36.40
CA THR A 186 22.37 57.64 -35.40
C THR A 186 22.94 58.05 -34.05
N ASP A 187 22.20 57.83 -32.97
CA ASP A 187 22.66 58.05 -31.60
C ASP A 187 22.25 56.88 -30.68
N THR A 188 23.03 56.68 -29.62
CA THR A 188 22.89 55.56 -28.69
C THR A 188 22.63 56.08 -27.27
N PHE A 189 21.54 55.62 -26.67
CA PHE A 189 21.10 56.05 -25.34
C PHE A 189 21.33 54.94 -24.33
N THR A 190 21.90 55.28 -23.18
CA THR A 190 22.06 54.34 -22.06
C THR A 190 20.79 54.28 -21.23
N VAL A 191 20.32 53.07 -20.97
CA VAL A 191 19.19 52.75 -20.10
C VAL A 191 19.74 52.14 -18.81
N ASP A 192 19.45 52.79 -17.68
CA ASP A 192 19.73 52.29 -16.34
C ASP A 192 18.44 52.27 -15.50
N PRO A 193 17.77 51.11 -15.36
CA PRO A 193 16.52 51.01 -14.64
C PRO A 193 16.61 51.32 -13.15
N ALA A 194 17.81 51.29 -12.56
CA ALA A 194 18.00 51.57 -11.15
C ALA A 194 18.09 53.07 -10.83
N THR A 195 18.37 53.91 -11.83
CA THR A 195 18.67 55.33 -11.61
C THR A 195 17.88 56.28 -12.51
N GLN A 196 17.35 55.80 -13.64
CA GLN A 196 16.58 56.61 -14.58
C GLN A 196 15.09 56.31 -14.49
N SER A 197 14.28 57.34 -14.72
CA SER A 197 12.83 57.31 -14.92
C SER A 197 12.47 57.41 -16.40
N MET A 198 11.18 57.31 -16.73
CA MET A 198 10.72 57.57 -18.10
C MET A 198 10.96 59.03 -18.51
N GLN A 199 10.88 59.97 -17.56
CA GLN A 199 11.20 61.37 -17.82
C GLN A 199 12.69 61.56 -18.16
N ASP A 200 13.59 60.87 -17.46
CA ASP A 200 15.03 60.94 -17.77
C ASP A 200 15.34 60.42 -19.18
N MET A 201 14.64 59.36 -19.61
CA MET A 201 14.76 58.83 -20.97
C MET A 201 14.25 59.82 -22.02
N VAL A 202 13.15 60.50 -21.75
CA VAL A 202 12.62 61.56 -22.63
C VAL A 202 13.62 62.71 -22.74
N ASP A 203 14.17 63.16 -21.61
CA ASP A 203 15.14 64.25 -21.56
C ASP A 203 16.44 63.88 -22.30
N ALA A 204 16.91 62.64 -22.16
CA ALA A 204 18.06 62.12 -22.89
C ALA A 204 17.82 62.12 -24.41
N ILE A 205 16.65 61.66 -24.87
CA ILE A 205 16.30 61.64 -26.30
C ILE A 205 16.18 63.08 -26.84
N ASN A 206 15.51 63.98 -26.09
CA ASN A 206 15.35 65.38 -26.47
C ASN A 206 16.68 66.16 -26.51
N GLY A 207 17.68 65.73 -25.74
CA GLY A 207 19.03 66.29 -25.76
C GLY A 207 19.89 65.87 -26.95
N SER A 208 19.44 64.90 -27.77
CA SER A 208 20.22 64.38 -28.90
C SER A 208 20.21 65.28 -30.13
N ALA A 209 21.31 65.26 -30.89
CA ALA A 209 21.48 66.03 -32.13
C ALA A 209 20.80 65.40 -33.36
N ILE A 210 20.20 64.19 -33.24
CA ILE A 210 19.56 63.48 -34.37
C ILE A 210 18.23 64.09 -34.83
N GLY A 211 17.77 65.17 -34.17
CA GLY A 211 16.56 65.91 -34.54
C GLY A 211 15.24 65.22 -34.18
N VAL A 212 15.25 64.37 -33.15
CA VAL A 212 14.07 63.72 -32.57
C VAL A 212 13.63 64.48 -31.32
N THR A 213 12.32 64.66 -31.17
CA THR A 213 11.67 65.13 -29.94
C THR A 213 10.81 64.01 -29.38
N ALA A 214 11.11 63.58 -28.16
CA ALA A 214 10.33 62.66 -27.35
C ALA A 214 9.32 63.39 -26.47
N SER A 215 8.11 62.84 -26.38
CA SER A 215 7.06 63.30 -25.48
C SER A 215 6.24 62.14 -24.95
N ILE A 216 5.70 62.29 -23.75
CA ILE A 216 4.78 61.33 -23.15
C ILE A 216 3.39 61.94 -23.20
N THR A 217 2.47 61.25 -23.87
CA THR A 217 1.05 61.57 -23.76
C THR A 217 0.49 60.82 -22.56
N ASN A 218 -0.13 61.55 -21.64
CA ASN A 218 -0.80 60.98 -20.50
C ASN A 218 -2.24 60.54 -20.84
N ASP A 219 -2.78 59.57 -20.11
CA ASP A 219 -4.18 59.19 -20.18
C ASP A 219 -5.09 60.27 -19.57
N ALA A 220 -6.42 60.05 -19.61
CA ALA A 220 -7.41 60.98 -19.05
C ALA A 220 -7.25 61.22 -17.53
N ASN A 221 -6.40 60.44 -16.86
CA ASN A 221 -6.13 60.52 -15.43
C ASN A 221 -4.71 61.06 -15.15
N GLY A 222 -3.97 61.54 -16.15
CA GLY A 222 -2.66 62.17 -15.98
C GLY A 222 -1.48 61.19 -15.93
N HIS A 223 -1.67 59.92 -16.29
CA HIS A 223 -0.61 58.91 -16.26
C HIS A 223 0.04 58.69 -17.64
N PRO A 224 1.37 58.55 -17.73
CA PRO A 224 2.06 58.17 -18.96
C PRO A 224 1.46 56.98 -19.66
N ASN A 225 1.06 57.21 -20.91
CA ASN A 225 0.32 56.25 -21.69
C ASN A 225 1.05 55.89 -22.98
N ILE A 226 1.59 56.87 -23.70
CA ILE A 226 2.24 56.68 -25.02
C ILE A 226 3.51 57.53 -25.10
N LEU A 227 4.64 56.90 -25.43
CA LEU A 227 5.86 57.63 -25.84
C LEU A 227 5.75 57.94 -27.33
N THR A 228 5.82 59.21 -27.66
CA THR A 228 5.78 59.70 -29.05
C THR A 228 7.11 60.36 -29.38
N LEU A 229 7.73 59.89 -30.46
CA LEU A 229 8.93 60.44 -31.05
C LEU A 229 8.56 61.16 -32.35
N THR A 230 8.91 62.44 -32.48
CA THR A 230 8.70 63.23 -33.69
C THR A 230 10.04 63.69 -34.23
N SER A 231 10.27 63.54 -35.53
CA SER A 231 11.54 63.88 -36.18
C SER A 231 11.36 65.05 -37.14
N THR A 232 12.30 65.99 -37.06
CA THR A 232 12.47 67.08 -38.04
C THR A 232 13.40 66.69 -39.20
N GLN A 233 14.05 65.52 -39.09
CA GLN A 233 15.13 65.05 -39.97
C GLN A 233 14.74 63.77 -40.73
N GLY A 234 13.45 63.62 -41.05
CA GLY A 234 12.90 62.51 -41.83
C GLY A 234 12.49 61.29 -41.00
N ALA A 235 12.37 60.13 -41.65
CA ALA A 235 11.90 58.90 -41.00
C ALA A 235 12.78 58.49 -39.82
N ILE A 236 12.16 57.95 -38.76
CA ILE A 236 12.85 57.47 -37.55
C ILE A 236 13.05 55.96 -37.68
N THR A 237 14.27 55.50 -37.46
CA THR A 237 14.60 54.08 -37.29
C THR A 237 14.68 53.78 -35.80
N ILE A 238 13.92 52.77 -35.35
CA ILE A 238 13.83 52.34 -33.96
C ILE A 238 14.68 51.10 -33.75
N GLY A 239 15.74 51.24 -32.95
CA GLY A 239 16.62 50.17 -32.53
C GLY A 239 17.63 49.71 -33.57
N ASP A 240 18.64 48.99 -33.09
CA ASP A 240 19.60 48.22 -33.89
C ASP A 240 19.85 46.85 -33.25
N SER A 241 20.37 45.91 -34.03
CA SER A 241 20.83 44.58 -33.59
C SER A 241 21.89 44.60 -32.48
N ALA A 242 22.58 45.73 -32.29
CA ALA A 242 23.55 45.94 -31.20
C ALA A 242 22.91 46.38 -29.87
N ASP A 243 21.61 46.67 -29.83
CA ASP A 243 20.93 47.11 -28.62
C ASP A 243 20.91 46.01 -27.55
N THR A 244 21.24 46.40 -26.33
CA THR A 244 21.38 45.48 -25.19
C THR A 244 20.27 45.68 -24.14
N SER A 245 19.56 46.81 -24.19
CA SER A 245 18.37 47.04 -23.37
C SER A 245 17.10 46.63 -24.11
N ASN A 246 16.12 46.08 -23.39
CA ASN A 246 14.79 45.81 -23.93
C ASN A 246 13.82 47.01 -23.83
N PHE A 247 14.30 48.21 -23.47
CA PHE A 247 13.45 49.39 -23.24
C PHE A 247 12.48 49.67 -24.39
N LEU A 248 12.95 49.63 -25.65
CA LEU A 248 12.11 49.86 -26.83
C LEU A 248 10.95 48.86 -26.93
N THR A 249 11.16 47.61 -26.52
CA THR A 249 10.13 46.58 -26.46
C THR A 249 9.20 46.79 -25.27
N ALA A 250 9.75 47.10 -24.08
CA ALA A 250 8.96 47.40 -22.88
C ALA A 250 8.06 48.64 -23.05
N THR A 251 8.46 49.59 -23.90
CA THR A 251 7.69 50.77 -24.29
C THR A 251 6.95 50.60 -25.62
N ASN A 252 6.72 49.37 -26.10
CA ASN A 252 5.93 49.09 -27.32
C ASN A 252 6.31 49.94 -28.56
N LEU A 253 7.56 50.38 -28.66
CA LEU A 253 8.09 51.22 -29.75
C LEU A 253 8.58 50.36 -30.92
N VAL A 254 9.03 49.14 -30.63
CA VAL A 254 9.43 48.17 -31.66
C VAL A 254 8.23 47.84 -32.55
N GLY A 255 8.40 47.99 -33.86
CA GLY A 255 7.34 47.75 -34.86
C GLY A 255 6.36 48.92 -35.07
N ALA A 256 6.52 50.04 -34.35
CA ALA A 256 5.80 51.27 -34.64
C ALA A 256 6.29 51.87 -35.97
N GLY A 257 5.37 52.16 -36.89
CA GLY A 257 5.68 52.75 -38.20
C GLY A 257 5.22 54.20 -38.33
N GLY A 258 5.92 54.99 -39.16
CA GLY A 258 5.50 56.34 -39.52
C GLY A 258 6.61 57.17 -40.19
N THR A 259 6.24 58.10 -41.06
CA THR A 259 7.17 59.06 -41.68
C THR A 259 7.21 60.34 -40.85
N GLY A 260 8.22 60.48 -39.98
CA GLY A 260 8.45 61.68 -39.17
C GLY A 260 7.76 61.71 -37.79
N THR A 261 6.86 60.78 -37.48
CA THR A 261 6.38 60.56 -36.11
C THR A 261 6.18 59.07 -35.87
N VAL A 262 6.68 58.57 -34.74
CA VAL A 262 6.60 57.19 -34.29
C VAL A 262 6.10 57.21 -32.85
N ALA A 263 5.01 56.49 -32.57
CA ALA A 263 4.43 56.40 -31.24
C ALA A 263 4.33 54.95 -30.79
N SER A 264 4.35 54.71 -29.49
CA SER A 264 4.07 53.39 -28.92
C SER A 264 2.80 52.79 -29.51
N THR A 265 2.88 51.53 -29.92
CA THR A 265 1.75 50.82 -30.53
C THR A 265 0.62 50.50 -29.54
N ALA A 266 0.92 50.56 -28.24
CA ALA A 266 -0.04 50.38 -27.17
C ALA A 266 0.34 51.18 -25.91
N ALA A 267 -0.66 51.44 -25.09
CA ALA A 267 -0.56 52.02 -23.76
C ALA A 267 0.51 51.31 -22.90
N PHE A 268 1.37 52.07 -22.25
CA PHE A 268 2.22 51.50 -21.20
C PHE A 268 1.40 51.18 -19.98
N THR A 269 1.48 49.94 -19.53
CA THR A 269 0.87 49.55 -18.27
C THR A 269 1.90 48.88 -17.39
N ARG A 270 1.79 49.16 -16.09
CA ARG A 270 2.50 48.43 -15.05
C ARG A 270 1.57 47.49 -14.33
N GLN A 271 2.15 46.43 -13.80
CA GLN A 271 1.45 45.57 -12.87
C GLN A 271 1.39 46.24 -11.49
N MET A 272 0.22 46.20 -10.86
CA MET A 272 0.05 46.67 -9.49
C MET A 272 0.92 45.86 -8.52
N SER A 273 1.43 46.57 -7.51
CA SER A 273 2.03 46.03 -6.31
C SER A 273 1.01 45.93 -5.17
N LEU A 274 1.37 45.34 -4.03
CA LEU A 274 0.51 45.38 -2.85
C LEU A 274 0.30 46.83 -2.36
N ASN A 275 1.33 47.67 -2.43
CA ASN A 275 1.22 49.08 -2.07
C ASN A 275 0.22 49.82 -2.96
N ASP A 276 0.16 49.51 -4.26
CA ASP A 276 -0.85 50.07 -5.16
C ASP A 276 -2.26 49.66 -4.73
N VAL A 277 -2.50 48.38 -4.44
CA VAL A 277 -3.83 47.92 -3.99
C VAL A 277 -4.21 48.52 -2.63
N ILE A 278 -3.25 48.65 -1.71
CA ILE A 278 -3.46 49.37 -0.44
C ILE A 278 -3.85 50.83 -0.71
N GLY A 279 -3.17 51.48 -1.65
CA GLY A 279 -3.47 52.83 -2.11
C GLY A 279 -4.89 52.96 -2.64
N GLU A 280 -5.32 52.06 -3.51
CA GLU A 280 -6.68 52.02 -4.07
C GLU A 280 -7.74 51.83 -2.96
N ILE A 281 -7.50 50.96 -1.98
CA ILE A 281 -8.41 50.79 -0.84
C ILE A 281 -8.50 52.10 -0.04
N ASN A 282 -7.36 52.72 0.27
CA ASN A 282 -7.28 53.95 1.06
C ASN A 282 -7.92 55.15 0.34
N ALA A 283 -7.83 55.19 -0.99
CA ALA A 283 -8.42 56.24 -1.83
C ALA A 283 -9.91 56.03 -2.15
N SER A 284 -10.48 54.86 -1.85
CA SER A 284 -11.86 54.49 -2.22
C SER A 284 -12.99 55.40 -1.69
N GLY A 285 -12.73 56.21 -0.66
CA GLY A 285 -13.73 57.10 -0.04
C GLY A 285 -14.73 56.42 0.90
N VAL A 286 -14.72 55.09 1.02
CA VAL A 286 -15.68 54.33 1.87
C VAL A 286 -15.31 54.29 3.36
N GLY A 287 -14.27 55.03 3.77
CA GLY A 287 -13.81 55.13 5.16
C GLY A 287 -13.07 53.89 5.65
N VAL A 288 -12.19 53.32 4.80
CA VAL A 288 -11.34 52.18 5.11
C VAL A 288 -9.87 52.57 5.00
N THR A 289 -9.07 52.15 5.98
CA THR A 289 -7.62 52.26 5.98
C THR A 289 -7.00 50.86 5.97
N ALA A 290 -6.28 50.53 4.90
CA ALA A 290 -5.49 49.33 4.72
C ALA A 290 -4.00 49.60 5.01
N SER A 291 -3.33 48.62 5.62
CA SER A 291 -1.89 48.64 5.87
C SER A 291 -1.31 47.22 5.91
N ALA A 292 -0.08 47.07 5.41
CA ALA A 292 0.70 45.86 5.66
C ALA A 292 1.33 45.95 7.05
N VAL A 293 1.12 44.94 7.88
CA VAL A 293 1.64 44.84 9.25
C VAL A 293 2.49 43.59 9.41
N ASN A 294 3.31 43.60 10.46
CA ASN A 294 4.20 42.49 10.74
C ASN A 294 3.44 41.28 11.31
N ASP A 295 3.84 40.08 10.90
CA ASP A 295 3.44 38.84 11.56
C ASP A 295 4.15 38.63 12.90
N ALA A 296 3.87 37.51 13.57
CA ALA A 296 4.49 37.16 14.85
C ALA A 296 6.03 37.02 14.78
N ASN A 297 6.59 36.90 13.57
CA ASN A 297 8.01 36.79 13.31
C ASN A 297 8.64 38.12 12.85
N GLY A 298 7.90 39.23 12.90
CA GLY A 298 8.39 40.56 12.53
C GLY A 298 8.44 40.83 11.02
N ARG A 299 7.85 39.97 10.19
CA ARG A 299 7.84 40.14 8.72
C ARG A 299 6.58 40.87 8.28
N ALA A 300 6.69 41.86 7.41
CA ALA A 300 5.53 42.49 6.78
C ALA A 300 4.77 41.44 5.94
N ASN A 301 3.72 40.85 6.52
CA ASN A 301 3.11 39.64 5.99
C ASN A 301 1.61 39.51 6.30
N ILE A 302 1.03 40.49 6.99
CA ILE A 302 -0.39 40.52 7.34
C ILE A 302 -1.00 41.78 6.75
N LEU A 303 -2.15 41.67 6.10
CA LEU A 303 -2.91 42.84 5.64
C LEU A 303 -3.97 43.15 6.69
N SER A 304 -3.98 44.41 7.15
CA SER A 304 -4.96 44.91 8.13
C SER A 304 -5.81 46.00 7.50
N LEU A 305 -7.14 45.84 7.57
CA LEU A 305 -8.12 46.84 7.19
C LEU A 305 -8.83 47.33 8.44
N THR A 306 -8.92 48.65 8.62
CA THR A 306 -9.66 49.30 9.70
C THR A 306 -10.66 50.28 9.11
N SER A 307 -11.90 50.28 9.60
CA SER A 307 -12.95 51.19 9.17
C SER A 307 -13.27 52.24 10.23
N SER A 308 -13.49 53.48 9.77
CA SER A 308 -14.07 54.56 10.57
C SER A 308 -15.59 54.69 10.42
N GLN A 309 -16.23 53.83 9.62
CA GLN A 309 -17.63 53.91 9.17
C GLN A 309 -18.41 52.62 9.49
N GLY A 310 -18.09 51.99 10.62
CA GLY A 310 -18.75 50.77 11.10
C GLY A 310 -18.11 49.48 10.61
N ALA A 311 -18.86 48.37 10.66
CA ALA A 311 -18.33 47.05 10.32
C ALA A 311 -17.93 46.95 8.84
N LEU A 312 -16.79 46.31 8.56
CA LEU A 312 -16.30 46.03 7.22
C LEU A 312 -17.10 44.89 6.58
N SER A 313 -17.51 45.09 5.33
CA SER A 313 -18.03 44.06 4.43
C SER A 313 -17.01 43.81 3.33
N LEU A 314 -16.58 42.57 3.17
CA LEU A 314 -15.60 42.18 2.15
C LEU A 314 -16.20 41.21 1.16
N GLY A 315 -16.07 41.58 -0.11
CA GLY A 315 -16.40 40.77 -1.28
C GLY A 315 -17.87 40.70 -1.65
N ASN A 316 -18.12 40.38 -2.92
CA ASN A 316 -19.45 40.06 -3.44
C ASN A 316 -19.37 39.03 -4.59
N VAL A 317 -20.53 38.62 -5.13
CA VAL A 317 -20.62 37.60 -6.20
C VAL A 317 -20.04 38.03 -7.56
N ASN A 318 -19.83 39.33 -7.76
CA ASN A 318 -19.29 39.89 -9.01
C ASN A 318 -17.78 40.12 -8.93
N ASP A 319 -17.14 39.80 -7.81
CA ASP A 319 -15.69 39.89 -7.68
C ASP A 319 -15.02 38.89 -8.62
N THR A 320 -14.07 39.40 -9.40
CA THR A 320 -13.33 38.62 -10.41
C THR A 320 -11.89 38.34 -9.98
N SER A 321 -11.36 39.11 -9.03
CA SER A 321 -10.05 38.86 -8.43
C SER A 321 -10.14 37.90 -7.24
N ASN A 322 -9.12 37.06 -7.06
CA ASN A 322 -8.97 36.25 -5.85
C ASN A 322 -8.29 37.01 -4.68
N PHE A 323 -8.04 38.31 -4.78
CA PHE A 323 -7.19 39.06 -3.84
C PHE A 323 -7.58 38.89 -2.36
N LEU A 324 -8.88 38.97 -2.02
CA LEU A 324 -9.37 38.77 -0.64
C LEU A 324 -9.10 37.36 -0.10
N ARG A 325 -9.05 36.36 -0.99
CA ARG A 325 -8.68 34.97 -0.65
C ARG A 325 -7.17 34.82 -0.54
N ALA A 326 -6.41 35.39 -1.49
CA ALA A 326 -4.95 35.37 -1.49
C ALA A 326 -4.36 36.03 -0.23
N THR A 327 -5.02 37.08 0.27
CA THR A 327 -4.64 37.80 1.50
C THR A 327 -5.27 37.24 2.77
N ASN A 328 -6.04 36.14 2.69
CA ASN A 328 -6.74 35.53 3.84
C ASN A 328 -7.65 36.48 4.63
N LEU A 329 -8.15 37.55 4.00
CA LEU A 329 -9.05 38.52 4.63
C LEU A 329 -10.51 38.05 4.61
N LEU A 330 -10.90 37.26 3.60
CA LEU A 330 -12.28 36.79 3.47
C LEU A 330 -12.73 35.93 4.67
N ALA A 331 -11.82 35.13 5.23
CA ALA A 331 -12.07 34.27 6.38
C ALA A 331 -11.98 34.98 7.74
N SER A 332 -11.57 36.25 7.78
CA SER A 332 -11.45 36.98 9.04
C SER A 332 -12.83 37.25 9.68
N PRO A 333 -12.93 37.33 11.02
CA PRO A 333 -14.20 37.67 11.68
C PRO A 333 -14.73 39.05 11.26
N GLY A 334 -16.07 39.20 11.23
CA GLY A 334 -16.73 40.49 10.99
C GLY A 334 -16.41 41.51 12.07
N GLY A 335 -16.21 42.77 11.69
CA GLY A 335 -15.89 43.84 12.64
C GLY A 335 -15.42 45.12 11.95
N THR A 336 -15.12 46.14 12.74
CA THR A 336 -14.52 47.40 12.27
C THR A 336 -13.05 47.24 11.89
N THR A 337 -12.38 46.20 12.38
CA THR A 337 -11.03 45.81 11.97
C THR A 337 -11.05 44.38 11.47
N ARG A 338 -10.41 44.13 10.33
CA ARG A 338 -10.25 42.81 9.73
C ARG A 338 -8.79 42.63 9.32
N THR A 339 -8.15 41.59 9.85
CA THR A 339 -6.77 41.24 9.56
C THR A 339 -6.70 39.89 8.86
N SER A 340 -5.71 39.68 8.00
CA SER A 340 -5.43 38.37 7.43
C SER A 340 -5.38 37.29 8.52
N THR A 341 -6.06 36.16 8.31
CA THR A 341 -6.05 35.05 9.28
C THR A 341 -4.80 34.18 9.21
N LEU A 342 -4.01 34.34 8.14
CA LEU A 342 -2.72 33.70 7.89
C LEU A 342 -1.79 34.71 7.20
N GLY A 343 -0.48 34.44 7.23
CA GLY A 343 0.50 35.17 6.43
C GLY A 343 0.17 35.16 4.93
N MET A 344 0.33 36.29 4.27
CA MET A 344 0.14 36.46 2.82
C MET A 344 1.21 35.70 2.02
N ALA A 345 2.47 35.87 2.42
CA ALA A 345 3.63 35.07 2.03
C ALA A 345 3.71 33.82 2.89
N ARG A 346 3.78 32.68 2.21
CA ARG A 346 3.93 31.35 2.79
C ARG A 346 4.46 30.40 1.73
N ILE A 347 5.19 29.36 2.14
CA ILE A 347 5.65 28.33 1.20
C ILE A 347 4.46 27.57 0.60
N ASN A 348 4.48 27.43 -0.72
CA ASN A 348 3.75 26.37 -1.40
C ASN A 348 4.56 25.08 -1.28
N GLN A 349 4.11 24.15 -0.42
CA GLN A 349 4.85 22.93 -0.13
C GLN A 349 5.07 22.02 -1.34
N ASN A 350 4.32 22.21 -2.42
CA ASN A 350 4.41 21.43 -3.65
C ASN A 350 5.21 22.14 -4.76
N ALA A 351 5.59 23.41 -4.56
CA ALA A 351 6.51 24.09 -5.45
C ALA A 351 7.92 23.54 -5.27
N LYS A 352 8.71 23.58 -6.34
CA LYS A 352 10.14 23.24 -6.26
C LYS A 352 10.82 24.18 -5.28
N LEU A 353 11.80 23.66 -4.55
CA LEU A 353 12.54 24.46 -3.56
C LEU A 353 13.26 25.65 -4.23
N SER A 354 13.70 25.51 -5.48
CA SER A 354 14.32 26.58 -6.29
C SER A 354 13.38 27.74 -6.60
N ASP A 355 12.08 27.45 -6.71
CA ASP A 355 11.05 28.40 -7.11
C ASP A 355 10.33 28.99 -5.88
N THR A 356 10.72 28.54 -4.69
CA THR A 356 10.10 28.93 -3.43
C THR A 356 10.85 30.12 -2.82
N PRO A 357 10.16 31.19 -2.38
CA PRO A 357 10.80 32.36 -1.82
C PRO A 357 11.20 32.12 -0.35
N PHE A 358 12.25 31.34 -0.12
CA PHE A 358 12.79 31.13 1.22
C PHE A 358 13.39 32.42 1.80
N PHE A 359 13.30 32.56 3.12
CA PHE A 359 13.97 33.65 3.82
C PHE A 359 15.49 33.54 3.61
N GLY A 360 16.11 34.63 3.13
CA GLY A 360 17.52 34.66 2.76
C GLY A 360 17.85 34.09 1.37
N GLY A 361 16.86 33.66 0.58
CA GLY A 361 17.04 33.13 -0.77
C GLY A 361 16.88 31.61 -0.87
N ALA A 362 16.78 31.11 -2.11
CA ALA A 362 16.59 29.69 -2.39
C ALA A 362 17.74 28.82 -1.84
N PRO A 363 17.46 27.56 -1.46
CA PRO A 363 18.49 26.62 -1.05
C PRO A 363 19.50 26.36 -2.16
N ALA A 364 20.69 25.89 -1.79
CA ALA A 364 21.77 25.52 -2.69
C ALA A 364 21.28 24.58 -3.81
N SER A 365 21.68 24.90 -5.03
CA SER A 365 21.28 24.18 -6.25
C SER A 365 21.98 22.84 -6.40
N GLY A 366 21.38 21.96 -7.22
CA GLY A 366 21.91 20.63 -7.51
C GLY A 366 21.68 19.62 -6.38
N PRO A 367 22.24 18.41 -6.50
CA PRO A 367 22.10 17.39 -5.46
C PRO A 367 22.88 17.78 -4.20
N GLN A 368 22.15 17.97 -3.11
CA GLN A 368 22.65 18.35 -1.79
C GLN A 368 22.16 17.37 -0.73
N SER A 369 22.65 17.52 0.50
CA SER A 369 22.22 16.67 1.62
C SER A 369 22.26 17.40 2.96
N PHE A 370 21.59 16.83 3.95
CA PHE A 370 21.74 17.17 5.35
C PHE A 370 21.60 15.91 6.19
N THR A 371 21.96 15.97 7.47
CA THR A 371 21.85 14.83 8.38
C THR A 371 20.90 15.13 9.53
N ILE A 372 20.13 14.12 9.91
CA ILE A 372 19.32 14.10 11.14
C ILE A 372 19.71 12.84 11.92
N ASN A 373 20.18 13.00 13.16
CA ASN A 373 20.67 11.89 13.99
C ASN A 373 21.71 11.00 13.29
N GLY A 374 22.56 11.60 12.44
CA GLY A 374 23.56 10.90 11.62
C GLY A 374 23.04 10.24 10.34
N THR A 375 21.73 10.21 10.11
CA THR A 375 21.12 9.71 8.87
C THR A 375 21.11 10.79 7.81
N SER A 376 21.71 10.53 6.65
CA SER A 376 21.75 11.44 5.51
C SER A 376 20.41 11.48 4.76
N ILE A 377 19.91 12.69 4.51
CA ILE A 377 18.74 12.99 3.70
C ILE A 377 19.19 13.84 2.53
N SER A 378 19.03 13.33 1.30
CA SER A 378 19.34 14.06 0.08
C SER A 378 18.20 14.98 -0.33
N TYR A 379 18.50 16.07 -1.03
CA TYR A 379 17.54 16.88 -1.77
C TYR A 379 18.17 17.47 -3.04
N ASP A 380 17.35 17.82 -4.03
CA ASP A 380 17.76 18.67 -5.16
C ASP A 380 16.77 19.82 -5.30
N ALA A 381 17.24 21.07 -5.18
CA ALA A 381 16.35 22.22 -5.15
C ALA A 381 15.53 22.41 -6.45
N ALA A 382 16.03 21.96 -7.60
CA ALA A 382 15.37 22.11 -8.89
C ALA A 382 14.33 21.01 -9.18
N VAL A 383 14.29 19.97 -8.35
CA VAL A 383 13.45 18.78 -8.54
C VAL A 383 12.48 18.61 -7.37
N ASP A 384 12.99 18.67 -6.15
CA ASP A 384 12.23 18.40 -4.94
C ASP A 384 11.42 19.61 -4.49
N SER A 385 10.27 19.32 -3.87
CA SER A 385 9.48 20.27 -3.09
C SER A 385 9.72 20.11 -1.58
N LEU A 386 9.25 21.06 -0.77
CA LEU A 386 9.30 20.91 0.69
C LEU A 386 8.50 19.69 1.18
N ALA A 387 7.37 19.38 0.52
CA ALA A 387 6.59 18.19 0.81
C ALA A 387 7.41 16.90 0.56
N ASP A 388 8.19 16.85 -0.52
CA ASP A 388 9.04 15.70 -0.83
C ASP A 388 10.11 15.49 0.24
N VAL A 389 10.78 16.56 0.67
CA VAL A 389 11.79 16.49 1.73
C VAL A 389 11.17 16.07 3.07
N ILE A 390 10.01 16.62 3.45
CA ILE A 390 9.30 16.21 4.68
C ILE A 390 8.91 14.73 4.63
N ASN A 391 8.39 14.25 3.50
CA ASN A 391 8.05 12.85 3.31
C ASN A 391 9.28 11.94 3.39
N ARG A 392 10.41 12.39 2.82
CA ARG A 392 11.70 11.69 2.89
C ARG A 392 12.23 11.61 4.32
N ILE A 393 12.09 12.68 5.12
CA ILE A 393 12.42 12.65 6.55
C ILE A 393 11.51 11.64 7.28
N ASN A 394 10.19 11.73 7.09
CA ASN A 394 9.20 10.90 7.78
C ASN A 394 9.30 9.40 7.44
N SER A 395 9.84 9.05 6.28
CA SER A 395 10.08 7.66 5.85
C SER A 395 11.49 7.16 6.14
N SER A 396 12.38 8.03 6.63
CA SER A 396 13.78 7.69 6.91
C SER A 396 13.96 6.95 8.25
N THR A 397 15.14 6.38 8.44
CA THR A 397 15.60 5.81 9.71
C THR A 397 16.16 6.86 10.68
N ALA A 398 16.04 8.17 10.38
CA ALA A 398 16.53 9.25 11.22
C ALA A 398 15.82 9.35 12.58
N GLY A 399 14.67 8.68 12.74
CA GLY A 399 13.98 8.57 14.01
C GLY A 399 13.24 9.85 14.45
N VAL A 400 12.94 10.75 13.51
CA VAL A 400 12.11 11.94 13.73
C VAL A 400 10.88 11.92 12.82
N THR A 401 9.88 12.71 13.19
CA THR A 401 8.80 13.13 12.31
C THR A 401 8.92 14.63 12.04
N ALA A 402 8.74 15.03 10.78
CA ALA A 402 8.76 16.41 10.31
C ALA A 402 7.36 16.87 9.89
N ARG A 403 7.04 18.12 10.21
CA ARG A 403 5.80 18.78 9.77
C ARG A 403 6.03 20.26 9.53
N TYR A 404 5.48 20.78 8.45
CA TYR A 404 5.35 22.22 8.22
C TYR A 404 4.03 22.73 8.81
N ASP A 405 4.10 23.84 9.55
CA ASP A 405 2.94 24.58 10.06
C ASP A 405 2.75 25.88 9.27
N PRO A 406 1.68 26.00 8.46
CA PRO A 406 1.42 27.19 7.66
C PRO A 406 0.99 28.42 8.49
N VAL A 407 0.59 28.24 9.76
CA VAL A 407 0.21 29.36 10.63
C VAL A 407 1.47 30.05 11.15
N GLY A 408 2.40 29.28 11.73
CA GLY A 408 3.69 29.79 12.16
C GLY A 408 4.68 30.04 11.02
N ASP A 409 4.42 29.48 9.82
CA ASP A 409 5.35 29.41 8.69
C ASP A 409 6.67 28.74 9.10
N THR A 410 6.59 27.61 9.82
CA THR A 410 7.75 26.94 10.44
C THR A 410 7.75 25.45 10.13
N VAL A 411 8.93 24.83 10.15
CA VAL A 411 9.06 23.37 10.14
C VAL A 411 9.40 22.90 11.55
N LYS A 412 8.66 21.90 12.05
CA LYS A 412 8.90 21.25 13.34
C LYS A 412 9.35 19.81 13.12
N LEU A 413 10.44 19.44 13.79
CA LEU A 413 10.89 18.06 13.94
C LEU A 413 10.53 17.54 15.34
N THR A 414 10.08 16.30 15.46
CA THR A 414 9.80 15.64 16.73
C THR A 414 10.40 14.25 16.74
N GLN A 415 11.23 13.94 17.73
CA GLN A 415 11.84 12.63 17.92
C GLN A 415 10.77 11.56 18.15
N ALA A 416 10.85 10.45 17.41
CA ALA A 416 9.90 9.35 17.51
C ALA A 416 10.11 8.54 18.81
N LYS A 417 11.37 8.46 19.28
CA LYS A 417 11.68 7.93 20.61
C LYS A 417 11.42 9.01 21.65
N THR A 418 10.72 8.62 22.71
CA THR A 418 10.46 9.47 23.86
C THR A 418 11.65 9.51 24.83
N GLY A 419 11.58 10.42 25.79
CA GLY A 419 12.65 10.68 26.76
C GLY A 419 13.55 11.85 26.33
N SER A 420 14.48 12.20 27.20
CA SER A 420 15.36 13.38 27.04
C SER A 420 16.54 13.12 26.10
N LEU A 421 16.23 12.78 24.84
CA LEU A 421 17.21 12.50 23.78
C LEU A 421 17.34 13.71 22.85
N SER A 422 18.56 14.19 22.58
CA SER A 422 18.78 15.31 21.64
C SER A 422 18.55 14.92 20.18
N VAL A 423 18.37 15.91 19.31
CA VAL A 423 18.22 15.75 17.85
C VAL A 423 19.38 16.43 17.13
N THR A 424 20.34 15.67 16.62
CA THR A 424 21.50 16.28 15.94
C THR A 424 21.15 16.64 14.50
N LEU A 425 21.39 17.89 14.11
CA LEU A 425 21.08 18.44 12.79
C LEU A 425 22.32 19.08 12.19
N ALA A 426 22.65 18.76 10.94
CA ALA A 426 23.74 19.42 10.21
C ALA A 426 23.52 19.38 8.70
N ASP A 427 23.67 20.52 8.03
CA ASP A 427 23.74 20.56 6.57
C ASP A 427 25.07 19.96 6.08
N THR A 428 25.04 19.19 4.99
CA THR A 428 26.20 18.45 4.47
C THR A 428 26.33 18.57 2.95
N GLY A 429 27.50 18.27 2.39
CA GLY A 429 27.70 18.28 0.93
C GLY A 429 27.66 19.66 0.26
N GLY A 430 27.67 20.75 1.04
CA GLY A 430 27.51 22.12 0.53
C GLY A 430 26.06 22.64 0.53
N GLY A 431 25.12 21.84 1.05
CA GLY A 431 23.73 22.25 1.24
C GLY A 431 23.55 23.28 2.35
N ASP A 432 22.36 23.90 2.38
CA ASP A 432 21.98 24.93 3.34
C ASP A 432 20.49 24.84 3.75
N LEU A 433 19.80 23.74 3.41
CA LEU A 433 18.35 23.64 3.59
C LEU A 433 17.93 23.73 5.07
N LEU A 434 18.65 23.11 6.01
CA LEU A 434 18.32 23.24 7.43
C LEU A 434 18.47 24.68 7.91
N ALA A 435 19.47 25.41 7.41
CA ALA A 435 19.59 26.85 7.65
C ALA A 435 18.40 27.64 7.07
N ARG A 436 17.95 27.33 5.85
CA ARG A 436 16.74 27.96 5.23
C ARG A 436 15.46 27.66 5.99
N LEU A 437 15.36 26.48 6.58
CA LEU A 437 14.23 26.09 7.42
C LEU A 437 14.33 26.63 8.86
N GLY A 438 15.42 27.34 9.18
CA GLY A 438 15.70 27.84 10.52
C GLY A 438 15.92 26.74 11.56
N LEU A 439 16.22 25.53 11.12
CA LEU A 439 16.47 24.36 11.95
C LEU A 439 17.95 24.24 12.35
N ALA A 440 18.85 24.79 11.55
CA ALA A 440 20.27 24.82 11.89
C ALA A 440 20.50 25.70 13.12
N GLY A 441 20.97 25.10 14.23
CA GLY A 441 21.20 25.81 15.49
C GLY A 441 19.92 26.18 16.25
N ALA A 442 18.75 25.67 15.85
CA ALA A 442 17.50 25.87 16.57
C ALA A 442 17.57 25.30 17.99
N THR A 443 16.89 25.96 18.93
CA THR A 443 16.82 25.48 20.31
C THR A 443 15.91 24.26 20.42
N GLU A 444 16.41 23.19 21.03
CA GLU A 444 15.62 21.99 21.29
C GLU A 444 14.72 22.16 22.53
N THR A 445 13.49 21.70 22.44
CA THR A 445 12.66 21.41 23.62
C THR A 445 12.80 19.92 23.93
N LEU A 446 13.61 19.59 24.96
CA LEU A 446 13.87 18.19 25.33
C LEU A 446 12.59 17.44 25.70
N GLY A 447 12.54 16.17 25.29
CA GLY A 447 11.49 15.23 25.65
C GLY A 447 11.55 14.87 27.12
N GLN A 448 10.41 14.50 27.68
CA GLN A 448 10.27 14.14 29.08
C GLN A 448 10.23 12.62 29.24
N ASN A 449 10.63 12.12 30.40
CA ASN A 449 10.40 10.73 30.80
C ASN A 449 8.99 10.57 31.37
N ALA A 450 8.42 9.38 31.21
CA ALA A 450 7.21 9.01 31.91
C ALA A 450 7.48 8.93 33.42
N GLU A 451 6.49 9.32 34.21
CA GLU A 451 6.51 9.25 35.67
C GLU A 451 5.27 8.50 36.13
N TYR A 452 5.48 7.42 36.88
CA TYR A 452 4.42 6.52 37.32
C TYR A 452 4.70 5.93 38.70
N SER A 453 3.71 5.31 39.32
CA SER A 453 3.83 4.58 40.60
C SER A 453 3.09 3.25 40.52
N ILE A 454 3.56 2.27 41.28
CA ILE A 454 2.91 0.97 41.44
C ILE A 454 2.46 0.86 42.90
N ASP A 455 1.19 0.48 43.11
CA ASP A 455 0.61 0.25 44.45
C ASP A 455 0.75 1.43 45.41
N GLY A 456 0.66 2.65 44.88
CA GLY A 456 0.83 3.89 45.67
C GLY A 456 2.26 4.09 46.21
N GLY A 457 3.22 3.30 45.73
CA GLY A 457 4.63 3.41 46.08
C GLY A 457 5.31 4.66 45.49
N PRO A 458 6.65 4.76 45.64
CA PRO A 458 7.40 5.92 45.16
C PRO A 458 7.31 6.08 43.64
N ALA A 459 7.51 7.31 43.16
CA ALA A 459 7.56 7.62 41.74
C ALA A 459 8.72 6.88 41.06
N GLN A 460 8.43 6.28 39.92
CA GLN A 460 9.35 5.62 39.01
C GLN A 460 9.35 6.32 37.66
N PHE A 461 10.44 6.15 36.92
CA PHE A 461 10.68 6.85 35.68
C PHE A 461 10.99 5.88 34.54
N SER A 462 10.51 6.20 33.35
CA SER A 462 10.81 5.45 32.14
C SER A 462 11.02 6.39 30.96
N ALA A 463 12.02 6.10 30.13
CA ALA A 463 12.22 6.82 28.88
C ALA A 463 11.09 6.54 27.86
N THR A 464 10.33 5.45 28.05
CA THR A 464 9.25 5.00 27.16
C THR A 464 7.92 4.91 27.88
N ASN A 465 6.82 5.05 27.13
CA ASN A 465 5.47 4.79 27.63
C ASN A 465 5.11 3.30 27.67
N THR A 466 5.95 2.41 27.13
CA THR A 466 5.79 0.96 27.27
C THR A 466 6.87 0.44 28.21
N LEU A 467 6.47 -0.29 29.26
CA LEU A 467 7.35 -0.74 30.33
C LEU A 467 6.97 -2.14 30.83
N SER A 468 7.90 -2.80 31.51
CA SER A 468 7.64 -4.08 32.19
C SER A 468 7.11 -3.80 33.59
N GLY A 469 5.86 -4.19 33.84
CA GLY A 469 5.20 -4.11 35.12
C GLY A 469 5.45 -5.35 36.00
N PRO A 470 4.93 -5.32 37.24
CA PRO A 470 5.03 -6.44 38.18
C PRO A 470 4.57 -7.76 37.57
N GLY A 471 5.27 -8.84 37.89
CA GLY A 471 4.90 -10.17 37.42
C GLY A 471 5.11 -10.38 35.91
N GLY A 472 5.92 -9.56 35.23
CA GLY A 472 6.19 -9.74 33.80
C GLY A 472 5.01 -9.35 32.90
N VAL A 473 4.16 -8.44 33.35
CA VAL A 473 3.10 -7.82 32.55
C VAL A 473 3.70 -6.70 31.71
N THR A 474 3.32 -6.58 30.44
CA THR A 474 3.67 -5.40 29.65
C THR A 474 2.64 -4.31 29.90
N LEU A 475 3.08 -3.15 30.36
CA LEU A 475 2.24 -1.98 30.60
C LEU A 475 2.48 -0.95 29.49
N THR A 476 1.41 -0.31 29.02
CA THR A 476 1.49 0.85 28.13
C THR A 476 0.73 2.01 28.74
N LEU A 477 1.41 3.12 28.99
CA LEU A 477 0.87 4.35 29.55
C LEU A 477 0.28 5.18 28.41
N THR A 478 -1.01 5.47 28.48
CA THR A 478 -1.76 6.12 27.39
C THR A 478 -2.26 7.51 27.75
N ALA A 479 -2.45 7.78 29.05
CA ALA A 479 -2.84 9.08 29.58
C ALA A 479 -2.43 9.18 31.06
N LEU A 480 -2.54 10.38 31.61
CA LEU A 480 -2.39 10.60 33.05
C LEU A 480 -3.60 9.96 33.77
N THR A 481 -3.36 9.35 34.92
CA THR A 481 -4.45 8.90 35.81
C THR A 481 -4.95 10.08 36.63
N THR A 482 -6.24 10.10 36.96
CA THR A 482 -6.78 11.10 37.88
C THR A 482 -6.09 10.96 39.26
N PRO A 483 -5.60 12.06 39.86
CA PRO A 483 -4.95 12.02 41.17
C PRO A 483 -5.81 11.32 42.21
N GLY A 484 -5.23 10.36 42.95
CA GLY A 484 -5.92 9.57 43.97
C GLY A 484 -6.76 8.39 43.44
N THR A 485 -6.86 8.20 42.13
CA THR A 485 -7.60 7.07 41.52
C THR A 485 -6.73 6.36 40.47
N PRO A 486 -5.79 5.50 40.88
CA PRO A 486 -4.93 4.78 39.95
C PRO A 486 -5.71 3.73 39.14
N ALA A 487 -5.18 3.34 37.98
CA ALA A 487 -5.72 2.24 37.19
C ALA A 487 -5.38 0.91 37.87
N THR A 488 -6.33 -0.02 37.96
CA THR A 488 -6.09 -1.36 38.54
C THR A 488 -5.90 -2.37 37.41
N VAL A 489 -4.76 -3.07 37.41
CA VAL A 489 -4.45 -4.16 36.49
C VAL A 489 -4.64 -5.48 37.24
N THR A 490 -5.47 -6.37 36.69
CA THR A 490 -5.73 -7.69 37.24
C THR A 490 -5.37 -8.75 36.23
N VAL A 491 -4.37 -9.57 36.56
CA VAL A 491 -3.93 -10.69 35.73
C VAL A 491 -4.63 -11.95 36.18
N ASN A 492 -5.42 -12.54 35.30
CA ASN A 492 -6.15 -13.78 35.54
C ASN A 492 -5.81 -14.83 34.48
N ARG A 493 -6.13 -16.09 34.77
CA ARG A 493 -6.13 -17.13 33.75
C ARG A 493 -7.24 -16.84 32.74
N ASP A 494 -6.92 -17.01 31.46
CA ASP A 494 -7.89 -16.85 30.39
C ASP A 494 -8.56 -18.19 30.07
N THR A 495 -9.51 -18.59 30.91
CA THR A 495 -10.28 -19.83 30.71
C THR A 495 -11.20 -19.76 29.49
N SER A 496 -11.61 -18.55 29.10
CA SER A 496 -12.47 -18.31 27.93
C SER A 496 -11.74 -18.61 26.63
N ALA A 497 -10.48 -18.18 26.49
CA ALA A 497 -9.64 -18.52 25.35
C ALA A 497 -9.40 -20.03 25.24
N ALA A 498 -9.10 -20.70 26.37
CA ALA A 498 -8.93 -22.15 26.41
C ALA A 498 -10.20 -22.90 25.98
N LEU A 499 -11.37 -22.48 26.49
CA LEU A 499 -12.66 -23.05 26.13
C LEU A 499 -12.97 -22.86 24.63
N SER A 500 -12.73 -21.65 24.11
CA SER A 500 -12.90 -21.33 22.69
C SER A 500 -12.01 -22.19 21.79
N ALA A 501 -10.76 -22.43 22.20
CA ALA A 501 -9.83 -23.28 21.46
C ALA A 501 -10.32 -24.74 21.36
N ILE A 502 -10.80 -25.31 22.48
CA ILE A 502 -11.37 -26.66 22.50
C ILE A 502 -12.65 -26.74 21.66
N ASN A 503 -13.57 -25.77 21.80
CA ASN A 503 -14.81 -25.73 21.01
C ASN A 503 -14.52 -25.58 19.51
N GLY A 504 -13.52 -24.78 19.13
CA GLY A 504 -13.06 -24.65 17.75
C GLY A 504 -12.54 -25.97 17.17
N PHE A 505 -11.75 -26.73 17.95
CA PHE A 505 -11.32 -28.07 17.57
C PHE A 505 -12.51 -29.04 17.40
N ILE A 506 -13.45 -29.05 18.36
CA ILE A 506 -14.63 -29.92 18.31
C ILE A 506 -15.45 -29.63 17.04
N SER A 507 -15.64 -28.36 16.71
CA SER A 507 -16.35 -27.94 15.50
C SER A 507 -15.67 -28.49 14.23
N ASP A 508 -14.38 -28.24 14.04
CA ASP A 508 -13.63 -28.69 12.86
C ASP A 508 -13.56 -30.22 12.78
N PHE A 509 -13.40 -30.89 13.93
CA PHE A 509 -13.44 -32.34 14.01
C PHE A 509 -14.79 -32.88 13.53
N ASN A 510 -15.89 -32.42 14.12
CA ASN A 510 -17.25 -32.85 13.76
C ASN A 510 -17.60 -32.53 12.30
N SER A 511 -17.17 -31.36 11.82
CA SER A 511 -17.37 -30.94 10.42
C SER A 511 -16.62 -31.85 9.44
N THR A 512 -15.41 -32.28 9.80
CA THR A 512 -14.62 -33.25 9.03
C THR A 512 -15.28 -34.63 9.02
N MET A 513 -15.74 -35.12 10.17
CA MET A 513 -16.44 -36.41 10.29
C MET A 513 -17.73 -36.42 9.44
N THR A 514 -18.49 -35.33 9.48
CA THR A 514 -19.73 -35.16 8.70
C THR A 514 -19.45 -35.12 7.20
N ALA A 515 -18.38 -34.45 6.78
CA ALA A 515 -18.00 -34.39 5.38
C ALA A 515 -17.58 -35.78 4.84
N ILE A 516 -16.89 -36.59 5.65
CA ILE A 516 -16.56 -37.97 5.29
C ILE A 516 -17.83 -38.81 5.13
N ASP A 517 -18.80 -38.68 6.04
CA ASP A 517 -20.08 -39.39 5.94
C ASP A 517 -20.84 -39.01 4.67
N ALA A 518 -20.96 -37.71 4.40
CA ALA A 518 -21.62 -37.21 3.20
C ALA A 518 -20.93 -37.69 1.92
N ALA A 519 -19.60 -37.64 1.87
CA ALA A 519 -18.83 -38.09 0.72
C ALA A 519 -18.95 -39.59 0.46
N THR A 520 -19.04 -40.41 1.52
CA THR A 520 -19.02 -41.89 1.43
C THR A 520 -20.40 -42.54 1.50
N LYS A 521 -21.48 -41.75 1.62
CA LYS A 521 -22.85 -42.22 1.76
C LYS A 521 -23.26 -43.15 0.62
N ALA A 522 -23.59 -44.39 0.97
CA ALA A 522 -24.12 -45.40 0.06
C ALA A 522 -25.66 -45.32 0.02
N ASP A 523 -26.19 -44.36 -0.74
CA ASP A 523 -27.62 -44.12 -0.95
C ASP A 523 -28.00 -44.42 -2.41
N LYS A 524 -29.11 -45.12 -2.63
CA LYS A 524 -29.55 -45.53 -3.99
C LYS A 524 -30.08 -44.36 -4.82
N ALA A 525 -30.64 -43.34 -4.19
CA ALA A 525 -31.25 -42.18 -4.86
C ALA A 525 -30.26 -41.01 -4.98
N LYS A 526 -29.38 -40.81 -3.99
CA LYS A 526 -28.39 -39.72 -3.94
C LYS A 526 -27.06 -40.19 -3.32
N PRO A 527 -26.27 -41.03 -4.03
CA PRO A 527 -24.97 -41.48 -3.53
C PRO A 527 -24.01 -40.32 -3.36
N GLY A 528 -23.17 -40.37 -2.33
CA GLY A 528 -22.03 -39.46 -2.20
C GLY A 528 -21.03 -39.65 -3.35
N SER A 529 -20.27 -38.62 -3.71
CA SER A 529 -19.31 -38.69 -4.83
C SER A 529 -18.23 -39.76 -4.64
N LEU A 530 -17.94 -40.14 -3.38
CA LEU A 530 -17.01 -41.21 -2.99
C LEU A 530 -17.77 -42.38 -2.34
N SER A 531 -19.02 -42.61 -2.74
CA SER A 531 -19.86 -43.71 -2.26
C SER A 531 -19.10 -45.05 -2.29
N GLY A 532 -19.17 -45.79 -1.19
CA GLY A 532 -18.50 -47.09 -1.07
C GLY A 532 -17.04 -47.04 -0.61
N ASP A 533 -16.40 -45.87 -0.53
CA ASP A 533 -14.98 -45.76 -0.11
C ASP A 533 -14.75 -46.24 1.33
N ALA A 534 -14.16 -47.42 1.47
CA ALA A 534 -13.87 -48.05 2.76
C ALA A 534 -12.69 -47.38 3.49
N THR A 535 -11.76 -46.76 2.76
CA THR A 535 -10.56 -46.15 3.34
C THR A 535 -10.92 -44.91 4.15
N LEU A 536 -11.83 -44.07 3.63
CA LEU A 536 -12.31 -42.88 4.33
C LEU A 536 -13.18 -43.24 5.55
N ARG A 537 -13.98 -44.32 5.47
CA ARG A 537 -14.73 -44.83 6.64
C ARG A 537 -13.82 -45.38 7.72
N GLN A 538 -12.76 -46.11 7.34
CA GLN A 538 -11.76 -46.60 8.29
C GLN A 538 -10.96 -45.46 8.92
N LEU A 539 -10.64 -44.43 8.15
CA LEU A 539 -10.00 -43.21 8.66
C LEU A 539 -10.88 -42.52 9.71
N LYS A 540 -12.17 -42.34 9.42
CA LYS A 540 -13.15 -41.82 10.39
C LYS A 540 -13.16 -42.64 11.69
N ALA A 541 -13.23 -43.98 11.57
CA ALA A 541 -13.21 -44.87 12.74
C ALA A 541 -11.90 -44.72 13.55
N SER A 542 -10.77 -44.57 12.87
CA SER A 542 -9.45 -44.37 13.48
C SER A 542 -9.35 -43.04 14.22
N MET A 543 -9.83 -41.94 13.60
CA MET A 543 -9.89 -40.62 14.24
C MET A 543 -10.73 -40.67 15.53
N ARG A 544 -11.91 -41.31 15.49
CA ARG A 544 -12.77 -41.50 16.66
C ARG A 544 -12.08 -42.30 17.76
N ALA A 545 -11.45 -43.42 17.40
CA ALA A 545 -10.74 -44.29 18.34
C ALA A 545 -9.59 -43.56 19.04
N ILE A 546 -8.83 -42.73 18.32
CA ILE A 546 -7.73 -41.94 18.90
C ILE A 546 -8.25 -40.93 19.93
N VAL A 547 -9.29 -40.17 19.59
CA VAL A 547 -9.87 -39.16 20.50
C VAL A 547 -10.35 -39.77 21.82
N THR A 548 -10.90 -40.98 21.77
CA THR A 548 -11.39 -41.68 22.97
C THR A 548 -10.31 -42.48 23.70
N SER A 549 -9.11 -42.60 23.14
CA SER A 549 -8.02 -43.38 23.77
C SER A 549 -7.20 -42.52 24.74
N PRO A 550 -6.67 -43.12 25.82
CA PRO A 550 -5.69 -42.44 26.66
C PRO A 550 -4.43 -42.07 25.88
N GLY A 551 -3.74 -41.01 26.32
CA GLY A 551 -2.39 -40.73 25.87
C GLY A 551 -1.40 -41.79 26.36
N VAL A 552 -0.33 -41.97 25.62
CA VAL A 552 0.76 -42.90 25.95
C VAL A 552 1.77 -42.16 26.82
N GLY A 553 2.30 -42.79 27.87
CA GLY A 553 3.36 -42.21 28.69
C GLY A 553 2.99 -40.93 29.46
N ILE A 554 1.70 -40.59 29.55
CA ILE A 554 1.22 -39.44 30.35
C ILE A 554 1.16 -39.84 31.82
N THR A 555 1.88 -39.10 32.67
CA THR A 555 1.89 -39.24 34.11
C THR A 555 0.85 -38.33 34.77
N GLY A 556 0.29 -38.74 35.91
CA GLY A 556 -0.72 -37.97 36.65
C GLY A 556 -2.14 -38.57 36.60
N ASN A 557 -3.11 -37.84 37.15
CA ASN A 557 -4.50 -38.29 37.28
C ASN A 557 -5.32 -38.10 36.00
N LEU A 558 -4.96 -37.15 35.14
CA LEU A 558 -5.60 -36.90 33.85
C LEU A 558 -4.75 -37.54 32.76
N LYS A 559 -5.32 -38.45 31.96
CA LYS A 559 -4.59 -39.20 30.92
C LYS A 559 -5.27 -39.19 29.57
N SER A 560 -6.54 -38.80 29.51
CA SER A 560 -7.36 -38.85 28.30
C SER A 560 -8.19 -37.57 28.14
N LEU A 561 -8.66 -37.33 26.91
CA LEU A 561 -9.61 -36.24 26.65
C LEU A 561 -10.95 -36.46 27.36
N GLY A 562 -11.30 -37.72 27.64
CA GLY A 562 -12.46 -38.07 28.47
C GLY A 562 -12.38 -37.51 29.88
N ASP A 563 -11.19 -37.51 30.50
CA ASP A 563 -10.96 -36.94 31.83
C ASP A 563 -11.13 -35.42 31.85
N LEU A 564 -11.00 -34.78 30.68
CA LEU A 564 -11.26 -33.35 30.45
C LEU A 564 -12.71 -33.05 30.07
N GLY A 565 -13.58 -34.06 30.00
CA GLY A 565 -14.99 -33.91 29.66
C GLY A 565 -15.31 -34.01 28.16
N LEU A 566 -14.37 -34.42 27.30
CA LEU A 566 -14.65 -34.66 25.88
C LEU A 566 -15.16 -36.10 25.66
N SER A 567 -16.33 -36.24 25.04
CA SER A 567 -16.91 -37.55 24.74
C SER A 567 -17.81 -37.54 23.51
N PHE A 568 -18.16 -38.73 23.01
CA PHE A 568 -19.18 -38.88 21.96
C PHE A 568 -20.60 -39.08 22.55
N GLY A 569 -20.81 -38.76 23.83
CA GLY A 569 -22.02 -39.09 24.58
C GLY A 569 -21.77 -40.14 25.66
N ALA A 570 -22.80 -40.37 26.49
CA ALA A 570 -22.71 -41.29 27.62
C ALA A 570 -22.61 -42.76 27.17
N VAL A 571 -21.99 -43.59 28.00
CA VAL A 571 -21.99 -45.04 27.80
C VAL A 571 -23.44 -45.54 27.84
N GLY A 572 -23.87 -46.28 26.80
CA GLY A 572 -25.24 -46.78 26.67
C GLY A 572 -26.21 -45.88 25.88
N SER A 573 -25.74 -44.79 25.26
CA SER A 573 -26.57 -43.99 24.35
C SER A 573 -27.11 -44.79 23.16
N ALA A 574 -28.30 -44.44 22.68
CA ALA A 574 -28.98 -45.14 21.60
C ALA A 574 -28.09 -45.23 20.32
N PRO A 575 -28.11 -46.36 19.59
CA PRO A 575 -27.35 -46.49 18.35
C PRO A 575 -27.61 -45.32 17.39
N GLY A 576 -26.54 -44.67 16.92
CA GLY A 576 -26.64 -43.52 16.01
C GLY A 576 -26.71 -42.14 16.68
N SER A 577 -26.79 -42.05 18.02
CA SER A 577 -26.78 -40.76 18.74
C SER A 577 -25.37 -40.26 19.12
N THR A 578 -24.33 -41.10 18.96
CA THR A 578 -22.95 -40.83 19.42
C THR A 578 -21.98 -40.46 18.30
N ASN A 579 -22.49 -39.71 17.31
CA ASN A 579 -21.78 -39.38 16.07
C ASN A 579 -20.97 -38.07 16.14
N THR A 580 -21.19 -37.23 17.15
CA THR A 580 -20.51 -35.95 17.34
C THR A 580 -19.73 -35.93 18.65
N LEU A 581 -18.54 -35.34 18.61
CA LEU A 581 -17.74 -35.03 19.78
C LEU A 581 -18.37 -33.85 20.51
N GLN A 582 -18.45 -33.93 21.83
CA GLN A 582 -19.08 -32.96 22.72
C GLN A 582 -18.16 -32.65 23.90
N LEU A 583 -18.30 -31.45 24.47
CA LEU A 583 -17.56 -31.00 25.65
C LEU A 583 -18.52 -30.83 26.84
N ASN A 584 -18.18 -31.43 27.98
CA ASN A 584 -18.72 -31.00 29.26
C ASN A 584 -17.90 -29.81 29.78
N GLU A 585 -18.38 -28.60 29.51
CA GLU A 585 -17.64 -27.37 29.84
C GLU A 585 -17.37 -27.24 31.34
N ALA A 586 -18.32 -27.65 32.20
CA ALA A 586 -18.14 -27.59 33.65
C ALA A 586 -16.99 -28.49 34.12
N THR A 587 -16.89 -29.70 33.56
CA THR A 587 -15.78 -30.63 33.87
C THR A 587 -14.46 -30.07 33.38
N PHE A 588 -14.42 -29.53 32.16
CA PHE A 588 -13.21 -28.94 31.59
C PHE A 588 -12.71 -27.75 32.43
N LEU A 589 -13.61 -26.83 32.78
CA LEU A 589 -13.28 -25.65 33.58
C LEU A 589 -12.85 -26.02 35.00
N ASP A 590 -13.47 -27.03 35.62
CA ASP A 590 -13.03 -27.58 36.91
C ASP A 590 -11.58 -28.08 36.84
N LYS A 591 -11.24 -28.90 35.84
CA LYS A 591 -9.87 -29.42 35.67
C LYS A 591 -8.88 -28.31 35.33
N LEU A 592 -9.26 -27.37 34.47
CA LEU A 592 -8.38 -26.27 34.06
C LEU A 592 -8.06 -25.31 35.22
N ASN A 593 -9.02 -25.07 36.12
CA ASN A 593 -8.79 -24.18 37.26
C ASN A 593 -7.97 -24.85 38.37
N ASN A 594 -8.18 -26.14 38.61
CA ASN A 594 -7.54 -26.86 39.71
C ASN A 594 -6.18 -27.47 39.34
N ASP A 595 -6.00 -27.96 38.10
CA ASP A 595 -4.76 -28.60 37.65
C ASP A 595 -4.46 -28.29 36.17
N PRO A 596 -4.16 -27.03 35.82
CA PRO A 596 -3.91 -26.60 34.45
C PRO A 596 -2.71 -27.32 33.80
N SER A 597 -1.71 -27.71 34.60
CA SER A 597 -0.52 -28.42 34.11
C SER A 597 -0.87 -29.81 33.62
N SER A 598 -1.70 -30.57 34.36
CA SER A 598 -2.18 -31.87 33.89
C SER A 598 -3.10 -31.73 32.66
N VAL A 599 -3.95 -30.70 32.60
CA VAL A 599 -4.75 -30.41 31.39
C VAL A 599 -3.84 -30.17 30.19
N GLN A 600 -2.83 -29.30 30.35
CA GLN A 600 -1.85 -29.02 29.30
C GLN A 600 -1.11 -30.29 28.84
N ASN A 601 -0.72 -31.16 29.77
CA ASN A 601 -0.07 -32.43 29.46
C ASN A 601 -0.98 -33.35 28.62
N VAL A 602 -2.26 -33.48 28.99
CA VAL A 602 -3.23 -34.29 28.22
C VAL A 602 -3.40 -33.76 26.80
N LEU A 603 -3.27 -32.45 26.57
CA LEU A 603 -3.43 -31.86 25.24
C LEU A 603 -2.14 -31.91 24.41
N SER A 604 -0.98 -31.65 25.02
CA SER A 604 0.25 -31.30 24.30
C SER A 604 1.42 -32.27 24.45
N THR A 605 1.36 -33.27 25.33
CA THR A 605 2.49 -34.18 25.55
C THR A 605 2.97 -34.79 24.23
N PHE A 606 4.25 -34.60 23.93
CA PHE A 606 4.95 -35.22 22.81
C PHE A 606 6.42 -35.38 23.19
N VAL A 607 6.84 -36.62 23.44
CA VAL A 607 8.19 -37.00 23.83
C VAL A 607 8.64 -38.10 22.91
N LEU A 608 9.67 -37.79 22.12
CA LEU A 608 10.33 -38.74 21.23
C LEU A 608 11.64 -39.20 21.87
N THR A 609 11.79 -40.50 22.00
CA THR A 609 13.00 -41.11 22.54
C THR A 609 13.69 -41.91 21.43
N PRO A 610 14.96 -41.60 21.13
CA PRO A 610 15.78 -42.38 20.21
C PRO A 610 16.38 -43.57 20.97
N ALA A 611 16.38 -44.75 20.36
CA ALA A 611 17.05 -45.93 20.83
C ALA A 611 18.02 -46.42 19.75
N LEU A 612 19.29 -46.64 20.12
CA LEU A 612 20.25 -47.31 19.26
C LEU A 612 19.91 -48.81 19.26
N ASP A 613 19.56 -49.36 18.10
CA ASP A 613 19.22 -50.78 17.96
C ASP A 613 20.49 -51.63 18.22
N LEU A 614 20.34 -52.75 18.94
CA LEU A 614 21.45 -53.67 19.23
C LEU A 614 21.90 -54.39 17.95
N GLY A 615 23.22 -54.52 17.74
CA GLY A 615 23.80 -55.33 16.66
C GLY A 615 24.27 -54.56 15.41
N GLY A 616 24.57 -53.27 15.51
CA GLY A 616 25.24 -52.54 14.43
C GLY A 616 26.70 -52.98 14.22
N THR A 617 27.21 -52.79 13.00
CA THR A 617 28.54 -53.27 12.56
C THR A 617 29.51 -52.14 12.22
N GLY A 618 29.07 -50.88 12.29
CA GLY A 618 29.90 -49.70 12.00
C GLY A 618 30.71 -49.20 13.21
N SER A 619 31.14 -47.93 13.19
CA SER A 619 32.00 -47.39 14.28
C SER A 619 31.26 -46.70 15.43
N VAL A 620 29.91 -46.65 15.46
CA VAL A 620 29.16 -45.99 16.54
C VAL A 620 29.13 -46.88 17.80
N ALA A 621 29.75 -46.44 18.89
CA ALA A 621 29.83 -47.20 20.13
C ALA A 621 28.64 -46.94 21.08
N SER A 622 28.22 -45.68 21.21
CA SER A 622 27.09 -45.30 22.07
C SER A 622 26.45 -44.00 21.62
N MET A 623 25.25 -43.73 22.13
CA MET A 623 24.48 -42.53 21.84
C MET A 623 23.91 -41.97 23.15
N THR A 624 24.09 -40.66 23.37
CA THR A 624 23.58 -39.94 24.55
C THR A 624 22.99 -38.59 24.13
N GLY A 625 22.20 -37.95 24.98
CA GLY A 625 21.57 -36.66 24.70
C GLY A 625 20.04 -36.74 24.67
N THR A 626 19.41 -35.63 24.29
CA THR A 626 17.95 -35.50 24.20
C THR A 626 17.60 -35.20 22.76
N TYR A 627 16.78 -36.05 22.15
CA TYR A 627 16.40 -35.88 20.76
C TYR A 627 15.66 -34.56 20.54
N ALA A 628 16.19 -33.74 19.63
CA ALA A 628 15.64 -32.44 19.28
C ALA A 628 14.87 -32.47 17.95
N GLY A 629 14.73 -33.64 17.32
CA GLY A 629 13.98 -33.78 16.08
C GLY A 629 12.47 -33.74 16.30
N ALA A 630 11.74 -33.24 15.30
CA ALA A 630 10.30 -33.04 15.39
C ALA A 630 9.45 -34.27 15.00
N GLN A 631 10.08 -35.34 14.50
CA GLN A 631 9.39 -36.50 13.92
C GLN A 631 9.95 -37.83 14.43
N ALA A 632 9.05 -38.80 14.63
CA ALA A 632 9.37 -40.21 14.82
C ALA A 632 9.77 -40.86 13.49
N GLY A 633 10.62 -41.88 13.54
CA GLY A 633 11.17 -42.54 12.36
C GLY A 633 12.42 -43.35 12.68
N SER A 634 13.21 -43.68 11.68
CA SER A 634 14.46 -44.41 11.87
C SER A 634 15.62 -43.74 11.15
N TYR A 635 16.75 -43.59 11.83
CA TYR A 635 18.02 -43.27 11.19
C TYR A 635 18.74 -44.56 10.84
N LEU A 636 19.21 -44.67 9.60
CA LEU A 636 20.23 -45.64 9.20
C LEU A 636 21.54 -44.88 9.04
N ILE A 637 22.50 -45.17 9.91
CA ILE A 637 23.84 -44.60 9.88
C ILE A 637 24.76 -45.58 9.18
N THR A 638 25.34 -45.17 8.06
CA THR A 638 26.32 -45.94 7.31
C THR A 638 27.70 -45.33 7.53
N ASP A 639 28.66 -46.18 7.88
CA ASP A 639 30.07 -45.84 8.04
C ASP A 639 30.86 -46.44 6.87
N ASP A 640 31.71 -45.65 6.25
CA ASP A 640 32.58 -46.09 5.14
C ASP A 640 33.87 -46.80 5.62
N GLY A 641 34.13 -46.82 6.92
CA GLY A 641 35.33 -47.37 7.55
C GLY A 641 36.55 -46.46 7.47
N THR A 642 36.43 -45.28 6.85
CA THR A 642 37.50 -44.28 6.72
C THR A 642 37.22 -43.00 7.52
N GLY A 643 36.03 -42.91 8.12
CA GLY A 643 35.64 -41.85 9.04
C GLY A 643 34.50 -40.97 8.52
N LEU A 644 33.88 -41.30 7.38
CA LEU A 644 32.67 -40.62 6.92
C LEU A 644 31.42 -41.39 7.34
N LEU A 645 30.63 -40.80 8.23
CA LEU A 645 29.32 -41.33 8.61
C LEU A 645 28.23 -40.60 7.85
N THR A 646 27.30 -41.36 7.28
CA THR A 646 26.10 -40.87 6.61
C THR A 646 24.87 -41.37 7.35
N ALA A 647 24.08 -40.46 7.93
CA ALA A 647 22.83 -40.79 8.61
C ALA A 647 21.63 -40.43 7.72
N THR A 648 20.88 -41.45 7.30
CA THR A 648 19.64 -41.29 6.52
C THR A 648 18.43 -41.47 7.44
N PHE A 649 17.69 -40.40 7.69
CA PHE A 649 16.43 -40.42 8.44
C PHE A 649 15.25 -40.74 7.52
N THR A 650 14.48 -41.76 7.88
CA THR A 650 13.21 -42.11 7.26
C THR A 650 12.07 -41.83 8.23
N PRO A 651 11.25 -40.80 7.99
CA PRO A 651 10.07 -40.49 8.80
C PRO A 651 9.03 -41.61 8.76
N ILE A 652 8.37 -41.89 9.89
CA ILE A 652 7.30 -42.90 9.95
C ILE A 652 6.02 -42.47 9.20
N ASN A 653 5.83 -41.16 9.00
CA ASN A 653 4.69 -40.60 8.27
C ASN A 653 4.79 -40.76 6.74
N GLY A 654 5.86 -41.40 6.23
CA GLY A 654 6.08 -41.62 4.80
C GLY A 654 6.54 -40.38 4.04
N GLY A 655 7.05 -39.36 4.74
CA GLY A 655 7.76 -38.23 4.15
C GLY A 655 9.06 -38.65 3.45
N PRO A 656 9.64 -37.79 2.61
CA PRO A 656 10.89 -38.09 1.93
C PRO A 656 12.03 -38.29 2.95
N PRO A 657 12.92 -39.28 2.76
CA PRO A 657 14.09 -39.43 3.60
C PRO A 657 15.01 -38.20 3.54
N SER A 658 15.67 -37.88 4.63
CA SER A 658 16.69 -36.83 4.70
C SER A 658 18.03 -37.41 5.11
N THR A 659 19.13 -36.83 4.64
CA THR A 659 20.48 -37.36 4.89
C THR A 659 21.36 -36.29 5.48
N THR A 660 22.10 -36.64 6.53
CA THR A 660 23.16 -35.83 7.14
C THR A 660 24.47 -36.60 7.10
N GLN A 661 25.59 -35.88 7.05
CA GLN A 661 26.91 -36.48 7.05
C GLN A 661 27.81 -35.83 8.10
N ALA A 662 28.76 -36.60 8.63
CA ALA A 662 29.80 -36.09 9.51
C ALA A 662 31.10 -36.88 9.29
N THR A 663 32.22 -36.16 9.26
CA THR A 663 33.56 -36.76 9.31
C THR A 663 33.99 -36.89 10.77
N VAL A 664 34.45 -38.06 11.16
CA VAL A 664 34.86 -38.40 12.52
C VAL A 664 36.23 -39.08 12.54
N THR A 665 36.86 -39.08 13.71
CA THR A 665 38.08 -39.86 13.97
C THR A 665 37.80 -40.93 15.03
N ALA A 666 38.63 -41.98 15.08
CA ALA A 666 38.49 -43.03 16.08
C ALA A 666 38.54 -42.45 17.51
N GLY A 667 37.63 -42.89 18.38
CA GLY A 667 37.52 -42.40 19.76
C GLY A 667 36.89 -41.01 19.93
N SER A 668 36.47 -40.35 18.85
CA SER A 668 35.84 -39.01 18.89
C SER A 668 34.31 -39.07 19.13
N THR A 669 33.67 -37.92 19.20
CA THR A 669 32.20 -37.78 19.28
C THR A 669 31.66 -36.89 18.17
N THR A 670 30.41 -37.10 17.74
CA THR A 670 29.73 -36.23 16.77
C THR A 670 28.31 -35.90 17.20
N THR A 671 27.89 -34.65 16.98
CA THR A 671 26.53 -34.13 17.28
C THR A 671 25.73 -33.76 16.03
N SER A 672 26.33 -33.91 14.83
CA SER A 672 25.77 -33.39 13.58
C SER A 672 24.87 -34.39 12.85
N LEU A 673 24.92 -35.67 13.23
CA LEU A 673 24.20 -36.73 12.52
C LEU A 673 22.72 -36.83 12.93
N ILE A 674 22.43 -36.75 14.23
CA ILE A 674 21.08 -36.86 14.77
C ILE A 674 20.82 -35.63 15.67
N PRO A 675 19.76 -34.83 15.41
CA PRO A 675 19.48 -33.62 16.18
C PRO A 675 19.38 -33.85 17.69
N GLY A 676 20.19 -33.12 18.46
CA GLY A 676 20.21 -33.19 19.93
C GLY A 676 20.93 -34.40 20.53
N MET A 677 21.46 -35.28 19.69
CA MET A 677 22.18 -36.49 20.13
C MET A 677 23.68 -36.35 19.92
N THR A 678 24.45 -36.87 20.87
CA THR A 678 25.90 -37.06 20.79
C THR A 678 26.19 -38.54 20.58
N LEU A 679 26.79 -38.87 19.44
CA LEU A 679 27.25 -40.21 19.12
C LEU A 679 28.73 -40.33 19.47
N THR A 680 29.10 -41.37 20.21
CA THR A 680 30.49 -41.70 20.53
C THR A 680 31.00 -42.73 19.54
N ILE A 681 32.17 -42.49 18.96
CA ILE A 681 32.81 -43.35 17.97
C ILE A 681 33.80 -44.27 18.66
N GLY A 682 33.78 -45.55 18.32
CA GLY A 682 34.68 -46.56 18.86
C GLY A 682 36.15 -46.28 18.56
N GLY A 683 37.05 -46.96 19.28
CA GLY A 683 38.51 -46.80 19.14
C GLY A 683 39.08 -47.34 17.82
N THR A 684 38.26 -47.91 16.94
CA THR A 684 38.64 -48.38 15.60
C THR A 684 37.51 -48.06 14.65
N LEU A 685 37.84 -47.53 13.47
CA LEU A 685 36.85 -47.28 12.42
C LEU A 685 36.59 -48.57 11.64
N GLN A 686 35.33 -48.90 11.44
CA GLN A 686 34.86 -50.09 10.75
C GLN A 686 33.71 -49.74 9.81
N ALA A 687 33.81 -50.18 8.56
CA ALA A 687 32.72 -50.05 7.60
C ALA A 687 31.53 -50.92 8.05
N GLY A 688 30.33 -50.33 8.07
CA GLY A 688 29.15 -51.01 8.57
C GLY A 688 27.98 -50.07 8.79
N THR A 689 26.93 -50.56 9.43
CA THR A 689 25.72 -49.77 9.68
C THR A 689 25.24 -49.83 11.12
N HIS A 690 24.57 -48.76 11.55
CA HIS A 690 23.85 -48.67 12.81
C HIS A 690 22.44 -48.15 12.55
N LYS A 691 21.46 -48.67 13.27
CA LYS A 691 20.09 -48.17 13.20
C LYS A 691 19.71 -47.50 14.51
N VAL A 692 19.15 -46.30 14.43
CA VAL A 692 18.55 -45.61 15.57
C VAL A 692 17.06 -45.49 15.31
N THR A 693 16.25 -46.08 16.17
CA THR A 693 14.79 -46.01 16.11
C THR A 693 14.31 -44.88 17.02
N VAL A 694 13.58 -43.91 16.47
CA VAL A 694 12.95 -42.81 17.23
C VAL A 694 11.47 -43.11 17.39
N SER A 695 11.06 -43.34 18.63
CA SER A 695 9.69 -43.71 18.99
C SER A 695 9.08 -42.70 19.96
N ALA A 696 7.77 -42.51 19.89
CA ALA A 696 7.04 -41.72 20.88
C ALA A 696 6.92 -42.51 22.19
N THR A 697 7.55 -42.03 23.25
CA THR A 697 7.47 -42.60 24.61
C THR A 697 6.47 -41.85 25.50
N GLY A 698 6.09 -40.64 25.09
CA GLY A 698 4.98 -39.88 25.66
C GLY A 698 4.22 -39.17 24.55
N GLU A 699 2.92 -39.40 24.42
CA GLU A 699 2.12 -38.81 23.33
C GLU A 699 0.66 -38.62 23.72
N SER A 700 0.15 -37.39 23.61
CA SER A 700 -1.27 -37.10 23.77
C SER A 700 -2.11 -37.70 22.63
N SER A 701 -3.39 -37.96 22.92
CA SER A 701 -4.34 -38.37 21.88
C SER A 701 -4.50 -37.29 20.80
N LEU A 702 -4.33 -36.00 21.14
CA LEU A 702 -4.34 -34.92 20.14
C LEU A 702 -3.09 -34.93 19.25
N ASN A 703 -1.90 -35.23 19.77
CA ASN A 703 -0.70 -35.37 18.93
C ASN A 703 -0.79 -36.60 18.02
N ARG A 704 -1.33 -37.72 18.51
CA ARG A 704 -1.62 -38.90 17.68
C ARG A 704 -2.63 -38.58 16.58
N LEU A 705 -3.69 -37.85 16.92
CA LEU A 705 -4.69 -37.41 15.94
C LEU A 705 -4.07 -36.44 14.95
N LYS A 706 -3.22 -35.51 15.40
CA LYS A 706 -2.48 -34.57 14.56
C LYS A 706 -1.61 -35.31 13.54
N ALA A 707 -0.85 -36.31 13.96
CA ALA A 707 -0.04 -37.13 13.07
C ALA A 707 -0.88 -37.89 12.03
N LEU A 708 -2.02 -38.47 12.46
CA LEU A 708 -2.96 -39.11 11.54
C LEU A 708 -3.52 -38.11 10.52
N VAL A 709 -4.05 -36.97 10.98
CA VAL A 709 -4.65 -35.92 10.12
C VAL A 709 -3.62 -35.37 9.13
N ASP A 710 -2.38 -35.14 9.57
CA ASP A 710 -1.28 -34.67 8.73
C ASP A 710 -0.94 -35.68 7.62
N SER A 711 -0.85 -36.98 7.96
CA SER A 711 -0.60 -38.04 6.95
C SER A 711 -1.66 -38.10 5.84
N GLN A 712 -2.89 -37.68 6.14
CA GLN A 712 -4.02 -37.72 5.21
C GLN A 712 -4.15 -36.43 4.40
N GLY A 713 -4.26 -35.30 5.10
CA GLY A 713 -4.60 -34.00 4.50
C GLY A 713 -3.45 -33.00 4.43
N GLY A 714 -2.31 -33.29 5.06
CA GLY A 714 -1.09 -32.47 4.95
C GLY A 714 -0.55 -32.40 3.51
N VAL A 715 0.44 -31.53 3.30
CA VAL A 715 1.08 -31.36 1.99
C VAL A 715 1.72 -32.68 1.56
N GLY A 716 1.33 -33.21 0.39
CA GLY A 716 1.79 -34.51 -0.09
C GLY A 716 1.13 -35.73 0.58
N GLY A 717 0.11 -35.51 1.42
CA GLY A 717 -0.66 -36.56 2.08
C GLY A 717 -1.49 -37.42 1.12
N ILE A 718 -2.12 -38.47 1.67
CA ILE A 718 -2.87 -39.46 0.88
C ILE A 718 -4.00 -38.82 0.06
N LEU A 719 -4.70 -37.81 0.60
CA LEU A 719 -5.78 -37.13 -0.11
C LEU A 719 -5.27 -36.35 -1.33
N GLN A 720 -4.09 -35.74 -1.24
CA GLN A 720 -3.46 -35.07 -2.39
C GLN A 720 -3.09 -36.09 -3.47
N LYS A 721 -2.44 -37.19 -3.10
CA LYS A 721 -2.06 -38.26 -4.05
C LYS A 721 -3.28 -38.81 -4.79
N ARG A 722 -4.42 -38.95 -4.10
CA ARG A 722 -5.69 -39.36 -4.73
C ARG A 722 -6.24 -38.31 -5.70
N GLN A 723 -6.13 -37.02 -5.39
CA GLN A 723 -6.50 -35.94 -6.31
C GLN A 723 -5.61 -35.92 -7.56
N ASP A 724 -4.31 -36.17 -7.40
CA ASP A 724 -3.37 -36.21 -8.52
C ASP A 724 -3.72 -37.37 -9.47
N THR A 725 -4.11 -38.53 -8.93
CA THR A 725 -4.62 -39.65 -9.71
C THR A 725 -5.86 -39.28 -10.52
N TYR A 726 -6.86 -38.63 -9.90
CA TYR A 726 -8.05 -38.17 -10.66
C TYR A 726 -7.71 -37.08 -11.68
N SER A 727 -6.73 -36.23 -11.40
CA SER A 727 -6.26 -35.23 -12.36
C SER A 727 -5.69 -35.88 -13.62
N LYS A 728 -4.91 -36.96 -13.46
CA LYS A 728 -4.39 -37.76 -14.59
C LYS A 728 -5.52 -38.44 -15.36
N VAL A 729 -6.52 -39.00 -14.67
CA VAL A 729 -7.69 -39.63 -15.31
C VAL A 729 -8.49 -38.61 -16.12
N ILE A 730 -8.72 -37.41 -15.60
CA ILE A 730 -9.43 -36.34 -16.32
C ILE A 730 -8.65 -35.94 -17.57
N SER A 731 -7.32 -35.81 -17.49
CA SER A 731 -6.47 -35.51 -18.63
C SER A 731 -6.60 -36.57 -19.73
N ASP A 732 -6.47 -37.87 -19.38
CA ASP A 732 -6.63 -38.98 -20.34
C ASP A 732 -8.02 -38.97 -21.02
N LEU A 733 -9.08 -38.75 -20.24
CA LEU A 733 -10.44 -38.68 -20.77
C LEU A 733 -10.62 -37.51 -21.74
N ASN A 734 -10.05 -36.34 -21.43
CA ASN A 734 -10.07 -35.17 -22.32
C ASN A 734 -9.31 -35.46 -23.62
N ASP A 735 -8.10 -36.02 -23.54
CA ASP A 735 -7.31 -36.37 -24.73
C ASP A 735 -8.05 -37.39 -25.63
N ARG A 736 -8.79 -38.32 -25.02
CA ARG A 736 -9.64 -39.29 -25.73
C ARG A 736 -10.86 -38.64 -26.36
N MET A 737 -11.48 -37.66 -25.70
CA MET A 737 -12.59 -36.88 -26.26
C MET A 737 -12.12 -36.07 -27.47
N ASP A 738 -10.99 -35.36 -27.37
CA ASP A 738 -10.42 -34.58 -28.47
C ASP A 738 -10.06 -35.47 -29.66
N SER A 739 -9.44 -36.62 -29.38
CA SER A 739 -9.14 -37.61 -30.41
C SER A 739 -10.40 -38.20 -31.06
N ALA A 740 -11.47 -38.41 -30.29
CA ALA A 740 -12.76 -38.87 -30.82
C ALA A 740 -13.42 -37.78 -31.67
N GLN A 741 -13.43 -36.52 -31.22
CA GLN A 741 -14.01 -35.39 -31.95
C GLN A 741 -13.31 -35.21 -33.29
N LYS A 742 -11.97 -35.20 -33.30
CA LYS A 742 -11.19 -35.10 -34.54
C LYS A 742 -11.50 -36.23 -35.53
N ARG A 743 -11.71 -37.46 -35.03
CA ARG A 743 -12.11 -38.59 -35.89
C ARG A 743 -13.52 -38.39 -36.46
N ILE A 744 -14.47 -37.92 -35.66
CA ILE A 744 -15.82 -37.60 -36.11
C ILE A 744 -15.78 -36.51 -37.18
N ASP A 745 -15.03 -35.43 -36.96
CA ASP A 745 -14.93 -34.31 -37.90
C ASP A 745 -14.35 -34.76 -39.26
N VAL A 746 -13.30 -35.58 -39.24
CA VAL A 746 -12.71 -36.16 -40.46
C VAL A 746 -13.69 -37.09 -41.17
N GLU A 747 -14.38 -37.97 -40.43
CA GLU A 747 -15.40 -38.86 -40.98
C GLU A 747 -16.53 -38.06 -41.64
N MET A 748 -17.04 -37.02 -40.96
CA MET A 748 -18.15 -36.20 -41.46
C MET A 748 -17.74 -35.35 -42.68
N ALA A 749 -16.51 -34.85 -42.72
CA ALA A 749 -15.97 -34.19 -43.90
C ALA A 749 -15.89 -35.14 -45.11
N GLN A 750 -15.52 -36.41 -44.90
CA GLN A 750 -15.52 -37.42 -45.95
C GLN A 750 -16.93 -37.75 -46.44
N TRP A 751 -17.90 -37.89 -45.52
CA TRP A 751 -19.31 -38.10 -45.87
C TRP A 751 -19.86 -36.92 -46.68
N ARG A 752 -19.64 -35.67 -46.25
CA ARG A 752 -20.01 -34.46 -47.01
C ARG A 752 -19.46 -34.48 -48.44
N LYS A 753 -18.18 -34.82 -48.61
CA LYS A 753 -17.57 -34.93 -49.95
C LYS A 753 -18.23 -36.00 -50.82
N LYS A 754 -18.56 -37.16 -50.24
CA LYS A 754 -19.24 -38.25 -50.96
C LYS A 754 -20.67 -37.87 -51.35
N PHE A 755 -21.41 -37.21 -50.46
CA PHE A 755 -22.77 -36.75 -50.73
C PHE A 755 -22.79 -35.63 -51.80
N ALA A 756 -21.86 -34.67 -51.74
CA ALA A 756 -21.72 -33.64 -52.78
C ALA A 756 -21.40 -34.25 -54.16
N ALA A 757 -20.51 -35.25 -54.22
CA ALA A 757 -20.23 -35.96 -55.48
C ALA A 757 -21.45 -36.73 -56.00
N MET A 758 -22.26 -37.29 -55.11
CA MET A 758 -23.50 -37.98 -55.44
C MET A 758 -24.57 -37.02 -55.96
N GLU A 759 -24.71 -35.84 -55.35
CA GLU A 759 -25.59 -34.77 -55.84
C GLU A 759 -25.20 -34.30 -57.25
N GLN A 760 -23.90 -34.09 -57.50
CA GLN A 760 -23.39 -33.74 -58.84
C GLN A 760 -23.66 -34.85 -59.86
N ALA A 761 -23.47 -36.12 -59.48
CA ALA A 761 -23.78 -37.26 -60.35
C ALA A 761 -25.28 -37.35 -60.65
N ASN A 762 -26.14 -37.09 -59.65
CA ASN A 762 -27.59 -37.06 -59.82
C ASN A 762 -28.04 -35.89 -60.70
N ALA A 763 -27.46 -34.69 -60.53
CA ALA A 763 -27.74 -33.54 -61.39
C ALA A 763 -27.34 -33.82 -62.86
N LYS A 764 -26.19 -34.46 -63.07
CA LYS A 764 -25.75 -34.91 -64.40
C LYS A 764 -26.70 -35.96 -64.99
N TYR A 765 -27.16 -36.92 -64.17
CA TYR A 765 -28.14 -37.91 -64.59
C TYR A 765 -29.48 -37.25 -64.97
N GLN A 766 -30.00 -36.33 -64.17
CA GLN A 766 -31.21 -35.58 -64.47
C GLN A 766 -31.08 -34.76 -65.77
N SER A 767 -29.92 -34.12 -65.99
CA SER A 767 -29.61 -33.41 -67.23
C SER A 767 -29.59 -34.35 -68.45
N ILE A 768 -28.96 -35.52 -68.33
CA ILE A 768 -28.95 -36.54 -69.38
C ILE A 768 -30.37 -37.07 -69.63
N ALA A 769 -31.15 -37.33 -68.57
CA ALA A 769 -32.52 -37.79 -68.70
C ALA A 769 -33.43 -36.73 -69.36
N SER A 770 -33.30 -35.45 -69.00
CA SER A 770 -34.01 -34.36 -69.67
C SER A 770 -33.55 -34.19 -71.13
N GLY A 771 -32.25 -34.35 -71.39
CA GLY A 771 -31.67 -34.31 -72.73
C GLY A 771 -32.15 -35.47 -73.61
N LEU A 772 -32.25 -36.69 -73.06
CA LEU A 772 -32.82 -37.85 -73.73
C LEU A 772 -34.32 -37.69 -73.97
N THR A 773 -35.06 -37.11 -73.02
CA THR A 773 -36.49 -36.81 -73.20
C THR A 773 -36.70 -35.76 -74.29
N ALA A 774 -35.84 -34.73 -74.34
CA ALA A 774 -35.83 -33.73 -75.41
C ALA A 774 -35.43 -34.35 -76.76
N LEU A 775 -34.42 -35.21 -76.80
CA LEU A 775 -34.01 -35.94 -78.01
C LEU A 775 -35.11 -36.88 -78.49
N GLN A 776 -35.82 -37.56 -77.57
CA GLN A 776 -36.97 -38.39 -77.89
C GLN A 776 -38.10 -37.54 -78.49
N ALA A 777 -38.37 -36.35 -77.94
CA ALA A 777 -39.32 -35.40 -78.52
C ALA A 777 -38.87 -34.89 -79.90
N GLN A 778 -37.57 -34.65 -80.10
CA GLN A 778 -36.99 -34.21 -81.37
C GLN A 778 -37.04 -35.31 -82.45
N ILE A 779 -36.72 -36.56 -82.08
CA ILE A 779 -36.81 -37.74 -82.95
C ILE A 779 -38.27 -38.01 -83.34
N SER A 780 -39.19 -37.86 -82.40
CA SER A 780 -40.64 -37.94 -82.68
C SER A 780 -41.09 -36.86 -83.67
N ASN A 781 -40.55 -35.64 -83.60
CA ASN A 781 -40.83 -34.58 -84.58
C ASN A 781 -40.20 -34.82 -85.96
N THR A 782 -38.99 -35.41 -86.05
CA THR A 782 -38.36 -35.72 -87.34
C THR A 782 -38.97 -36.91 -88.08
N LYS A 783 -39.80 -37.72 -87.43
CA LYS A 783 -40.61 -38.78 -88.08
C LYS A 783 -41.95 -38.26 -88.63
N SER A 784 -42.25 -36.97 -88.49
CA SER A 784 -43.49 -36.34 -88.96
C SER A 784 -43.30 -35.34 -90.11
N ASN A 785 -42.18 -35.39 -90.82
CA ASN A 785 -41.98 -34.71 -92.12
C ASN A 785 -41.65 -35.70 -93.23
#